data_AF-A0ABD3DDT4-F1
#
_entry.id   AF-A0ABD3DDT4-F1
#
_cell.length_a   1.000
_cell.length_b   1.000
_cell.length_c   1.000
_cell.angle_alpha   90.00
_cell.angle_beta   90.00
_cell.angle_gamma   90.00
#
_symmetry.space_group_name_H-M   'P 1'
#
loop_
_entity.id
_entity.type
_entity.pdbx_description
1 polymer ?
#
loop_
_entity_poly.entity_id
_entity_poly.type
_entity_poly.pdbx_seq_one_letter_code
_entity_poly.pdbx_strand_id
1 'polypeptide(L)'
;MASSLLSQNCTFLHCTTAFGEYYNDHTQEQLDASVPWIGMYIAAASAACTIAMAADALNALRANKLWAPCKYFSLDAFSLTVLAVAMKLPVDLTARMRGSNDKLARLSSLVLMSIAMSNFIVSLGNNDIMVNLAALGILVITVATNASVHIIQVRHHYAANLTMGEKFGSIVSMLFLLVILCSTAVMAPTAKRYLESQYNQMRKRVSNIGQRNFTTDELRVLVRRYWIMAESGAPQHVIARSVICVTPGIVCLVMALTLLQAHIRLPLVYTNLSRAASHYKWSTNWILVIQTIGVAFGSVSPLLRWFNAARIKSLEISRKISFEDEIKVEAYWTQSLMNRRDSPLPLKTGHHKFRKFLHDGKRLLLSFCIGVQVLIVRVSKLVLLVSAVFVKGLIFCFSKNSSANSIDCELRARMDMDFRPYVLRLEGEAALDNRTVTNICNELDELIRTGQKKQSKNLIELLRKSVSFNGVTKFDSSDIRSLHSQSELPNCWTLPLVTLTSIAVSLPNIVDQKSKQLFTAVSEGIYFARLIELTTNSNGELESIRNAADVAWVRVELYREWQDKEIKGRTHKETLQKLSDNAEKTVKNFTTKTNDFLVQDPVNWPVKVIAANSMHRITRTILLDHKDDDDRTDGEMFERLSVMISEILAACLTNLARVISLKCHSNDIKEREKSIRQAALLLGESEEILEILEQREVPIMDHEKAADIEEWRAFVEQGNENPVVSVSEAFP
;
A
#
# COMPACT_ATOMS: atom_id res chain seq x y z
N MET A 1 31.88 -82.87 -47.79
CA MET A 1 33.26 -83.01 -47.28
C MET A 1 33.54 -81.81 -46.40
N ALA A 2 34.02 -82.07 -45.18
CA ALA A 2 34.26 -81.18 -44.04
C ALA A 2 34.63 -79.72 -44.38
N SER A 3 34.09 -78.65 -43.77
CA SER A 3 33.95 -78.30 -42.34
C SER A 3 35.29 -78.17 -41.58
N SER A 4 35.74 -76.92 -41.44
CA SER A 4 36.38 -76.29 -40.25
C SER A 4 37.72 -75.60 -40.55
N LEU A 5 37.68 -74.26 -40.54
CA LEU A 5 38.66 -73.30 -39.99
C LEU A 5 38.52 -71.96 -40.71
N LEU A 6 37.57 -71.15 -40.25
CA LEU A 6 37.55 -69.69 -40.42
C LEU A 6 36.54 -69.10 -39.42
N SER A 7 36.90 -69.15 -38.14
CA SER A 7 36.24 -68.38 -37.10
C SER A 7 37.31 -67.88 -36.16
N GLN A 8 37.73 -66.63 -36.37
CA GLN A 8 38.22 -65.66 -35.37
C GLN A 8 38.91 -64.51 -36.11
N ASN A 9 38.14 -63.53 -36.59
CA ASN A 9 38.60 -62.16 -36.81
C ASN A 9 37.43 -61.21 -37.12
N CYS A 10 36.32 -61.35 -36.39
CA CYS A 10 35.14 -60.51 -36.54
C CYS A 10 34.68 -60.00 -35.17
N THR A 11 35.45 -59.15 -34.49
CA THR A 11 35.08 -58.72 -33.12
C THR A 11 35.56 -57.34 -32.63
N PHE A 12 36.08 -56.43 -33.46
CA PHE A 12 36.47 -55.09 -32.93
C PHE A 12 35.75 -53.89 -33.56
N LEU A 13 35.59 -53.86 -34.89
CA LEU A 13 34.99 -52.70 -35.57
C LEU A 13 33.45 -52.69 -35.57
N HIS A 14 32.82 -53.87 -35.56
CA HIS A 14 31.35 -54.00 -35.50
C HIS A 14 30.80 -53.84 -34.07
N CYS A 15 31.60 -54.14 -33.05
CA CYS A 15 31.22 -53.90 -31.65
C CYS A 15 31.28 -52.41 -31.30
N THR A 16 32.21 -51.63 -31.84
CA THR A 16 32.34 -50.20 -31.51
C THR A 16 31.24 -49.33 -32.12
N THR A 17 30.72 -49.65 -33.30
CA THR A 17 29.57 -48.95 -33.91
C THR A 17 28.23 -49.39 -33.30
N ALA A 18 28.04 -50.70 -33.05
CA ALA A 18 26.80 -51.20 -32.45
C ALA A 18 26.69 -50.87 -30.95
N PHE A 19 27.77 -50.95 -30.16
CA PHE A 19 27.75 -50.45 -28.78
C PHE A 19 27.73 -48.93 -28.72
N GLY A 20 28.33 -48.21 -29.69
CA GLY A 20 28.24 -46.75 -29.76
C GLY A 20 26.81 -46.26 -30.01
N GLU A 21 26.09 -46.88 -30.96
CA GLU A 21 24.67 -46.59 -31.20
C GLU A 21 23.78 -47.05 -30.04
N TYR A 22 23.99 -48.25 -29.48
CA TYR A 22 23.19 -48.77 -28.37
C TYR A 22 23.43 -48.04 -27.03
N TYR A 23 24.66 -47.60 -26.76
CA TYR A 23 24.99 -46.81 -25.57
C TYR A 23 24.46 -45.37 -25.70
N ASN A 24 24.47 -44.81 -26.92
CA ASN A 24 23.85 -43.51 -27.21
C ASN A 24 22.31 -43.61 -27.13
N ASP A 25 21.70 -44.70 -27.58
CA ASP A 25 20.25 -44.94 -27.44
C ASP A 25 19.84 -45.14 -25.97
N HIS A 26 20.59 -45.91 -25.19
CA HIS A 26 20.26 -46.14 -23.77
C HIS A 26 20.46 -44.87 -22.91
N THR A 27 21.47 -44.05 -23.21
CA THR A 27 21.65 -42.74 -22.54
C THR A 27 20.58 -41.73 -22.99
N GLN A 28 20.20 -41.75 -24.27
CA GLN A 28 19.10 -40.96 -24.80
C GLN A 28 17.74 -41.37 -24.18
N GLU A 29 17.47 -42.67 -24.00
CA GLU A 29 16.28 -43.18 -23.34
C GLU A 29 16.20 -42.80 -21.85
N GLN A 30 17.34 -42.82 -21.14
CA GLN A 30 17.41 -42.34 -19.75
C GLN A 30 17.18 -40.83 -19.64
N LEU A 31 17.73 -40.05 -20.59
CA LEU A 31 17.45 -38.62 -20.68
C LEU A 31 15.97 -38.36 -20.99
N ASP A 32 15.37 -39.09 -21.93
CA ASP A 32 13.95 -39.00 -22.30
C ASP A 32 13.00 -39.44 -21.17
N ALA A 33 13.44 -40.33 -20.26
CA ALA A 33 12.69 -40.68 -19.06
C ALA A 33 12.55 -39.52 -18.07
N SER A 34 13.48 -38.56 -18.08
CA SER A 34 13.49 -37.38 -17.19
C SER A 34 12.67 -36.19 -17.72
N VAL A 35 12.42 -36.13 -19.03
CA VAL A 35 11.71 -35.03 -19.71
C VAL A 35 10.26 -34.81 -19.18
N PRO A 36 9.45 -35.84 -18.87
CA PRO A 36 8.14 -35.65 -18.28
C PRO A 36 8.16 -34.96 -16.90
N TRP A 37 9.20 -35.19 -16.09
CA TRP A 37 9.37 -34.49 -14.81
C TRP A 37 9.68 -33.01 -15.03
N ILE A 38 10.51 -32.68 -16.01
CA ILE A 38 10.73 -31.29 -16.45
C ILE A 38 9.40 -30.65 -16.86
N GLY A 39 8.56 -31.36 -17.60
CA GLY A 39 7.22 -30.91 -17.95
C GLY A 39 6.31 -30.65 -16.75
N MET A 40 6.42 -31.46 -15.70
CA MET A 40 5.68 -31.24 -14.45
C MET A 40 6.12 -29.95 -13.74
N TYR A 41 7.42 -29.63 -13.72
CA TYR A 41 7.90 -28.34 -13.21
C TYR A 41 7.37 -27.15 -14.03
N ILE A 42 7.32 -27.27 -15.35
CA ILE A 42 6.74 -26.24 -16.24
C ILE A 42 5.25 -26.05 -15.93
N ALA A 43 4.51 -27.14 -15.75
CA ALA A 43 3.10 -27.13 -15.40
C ALA A 43 2.87 -26.46 -14.03
N ALA A 44 3.66 -26.82 -13.01
CA ALA A 44 3.58 -26.22 -11.68
C ALA A 44 3.91 -24.72 -11.69
N ALA A 45 4.97 -24.30 -12.39
CA ALA A 45 5.31 -22.89 -12.56
C ALA A 45 4.20 -22.11 -13.30
N SER A 46 3.62 -22.71 -14.34
CA SER A 46 2.47 -22.12 -15.06
C SER A 46 1.24 -21.98 -14.16
N ALA A 47 0.99 -22.95 -13.27
CA ALA A 47 -0.09 -22.89 -12.29
C ALA A 47 0.13 -21.78 -11.27
N ALA A 48 1.36 -21.61 -10.77
CA ALA A 48 1.71 -20.52 -9.85
C ALA A 48 1.46 -19.14 -10.49
N CYS A 49 1.91 -18.93 -11.74
CA CYS A 49 1.59 -17.71 -12.49
C CYS A 49 0.08 -17.50 -12.65
N THR A 50 -0.66 -18.57 -12.95
CA THR A 50 -2.12 -18.53 -13.14
C THR A 50 -2.84 -18.13 -11.87
N ILE A 51 -2.48 -18.73 -10.72
CA ILE A 51 -3.08 -18.41 -9.43
C ILE A 51 -2.80 -16.96 -9.05
N ALA A 52 -1.57 -16.47 -9.27
CA ALA A 52 -1.21 -15.09 -8.99
C ALA A 52 -2.01 -14.09 -9.86
N MET A 53 -2.11 -14.34 -11.17
CA MET A 53 -2.93 -13.51 -12.07
C MET A 53 -4.42 -13.54 -11.72
N ALA A 54 -4.95 -14.71 -11.36
CA ALA A 54 -6.35 -14.88 -10.96
C ALA A 54 -6.65 -14.16 -9.64
N ALA A 55 -5.73 -14.19 -8.66
CA ALA A 55 -5.88 -13.49 -7.39
C ALA A 55 -5.96 -11.97 -7.58
N ASP A 56 -5.15 -11.40 -8.48
CA ASP A 56 -5.22 -9.98 -8.84
C ASP A 56 -6.56 -9.64 -9.51
N ALA A 57 -7.03 -10.46 -10.45
CA ALA A 57 -8.33 -10.27 -11.12
C ALA A 57 -9.52 -10.38 -10.15
N LEU A 58 -9.51 -11.35 -9.25
CA LEU A 58 -10.56 -11.54 -8.24
C LEU A 58 -10.59 -10.41 -7.22
N ASN A 59 -9.42 -9.94 -6.77
CA ASN A 59 -9.36 -8.79 -5.87
C ASN A 59 -9.85 -7.51 -6.54
N ALA A 60 -9.54 -7.30 -7.81
CA ALA A 60 -10.05 -6.19 -8.60
C ALA A 60 -11.58 -6.19 -8.67
N LEU A 61 -12.17 -7.36 -8.95
CA LEU A 61 -13.62 -7.54 -9.00
C LEU A 61 -14.28 -7.35 -7.63
N ARG A 62 -13.72 -7.93 -6.58
CA ARG A 62 -14.23 -7.79 -5.20
C ARG A 62 -14.20 -6.35 -4.71
N ALA A 63 -13.12 -5.63 -5.00
CA ALA A 63 -12.97 -4.23 -4.60
C ALA A 63 -13.67 -3.24 -5.55
N ASN A 64 -14.39 -3.72 -6.58
CA ASN A 64 -14.97 -2.88 -7.65
C ASN A 64 -13.94 -1.94 -8.32
N LYS A 65 -12.66 -2.32 -8.32
CA LYS A 65 -11.55 -1.57 -8.94
C LYS A 65 -11.36 -2.06 -10.37
N LEU A 66 -12.10 -1.46 -11.32
CA LEU A 66 -12.05 -1.80 -12.75
C LEU A 66 -10.66 -1.61 -13.40
N TRP A 67 -9.74 -0.91 -12.75
CA TRP A 67 -8.36 -0.73 -13.22
C TRP A 67 -7.42 -1.89 -12.81
N ALA A 68 -7.89 -2.81 -11.98
CA ALA A 68 -7.23 -4.04 -11.53
C ALA A 68 -5.77 -3.84 -11.06
N PRO A 69 -5.53 -3.54 -9.77
CA PRO A 69 -4.16 -3.43 -9.25
C PRO A 69 -3.40 -4.76 -9.37
N CYS A 70 -2.08 -4.68 -9.59
CA CYS A 70 -1.20 -5.84 -9.60
C CYS A 70 -0.48 -5.94 -8.25
N LYS A 71 -1.00 -6.79 -7.35
CA LYS A 71 -0.41 -6.99 -6.02
C LYS A 71 0.31 -8.34 -5.93
N TYR A 72 -0.23 -9.40 -6.52
CA TYR A 72 0.34 -10.75 -6.45
C TYR A 72 1.20 -11.11 -7.65
N PHE A 73 0.82 -10.68 -8.87
CA PHE A 73 1.60 -10.92 -10.08
C PHE A 73 2.32 -9.65 -10.54
N SER A 74 3.29 -9.22 -9.73
CA SER A 74 4.08 -8.02 -9.98
C SER A 74 5.37 -8.32 -10.75
N LEU A 75 5.94 -7.33 -11.44
CA LEU A 75 7.23 -7.50 -12.13
C LEU A 75 8.39 -7.47 -11.12
N ASP A 76 8.55 -8.57 -10.41
CA ASP A 76 9.63 -8.83 -9.46
C ASP A 76 10.50 -10.03 -9.91
N ALA A 77 11.65 -10.19 -9.25
CA ALA A 77 12.57 -11.29 -9.56
C ALA A 77 11.90 -12.67 -9.38
N PHE A 78 11.01 -12.81 -8.40
CA PHE A 78 10.29 -14.06 -8.14
C PHE A 78 9.35 -14.42 -9.29
N SER A 79 8.44 -13.53 -9.68
CA SER A 79 7.50 -13.75 -10.78
C SER A 79 8.22 -13.96 -12.10
N LEU A 80 9.36 -13.28 -12.33
CA LEU A 80 10.19 -13.47 -13.51
C LEU A 80 10.86 -14.85 -13.57
N THR A 81 11.39 -15.33 -12.44
CA THR A 81 11.99 -16.67 -12.38
C THR A 81 10.96 -17.76 -12.58
N VAL A 82 9.78 -17.65 -11.94
CA VAL A 82 8.67 -18.58 -12.16
C VAL A 82 8.19 -18.54 -13.62
N LEU A 83 8.07 -17.34 -14.21
CA LEU A 83 7.70 -17.18 -15.62
C LEU A 83 8.75 -17.77 -16.56
N ALA A 84 10.05 -17.59 -16.28
CA ALA A 84 11.12 -18.18 -17.07
C ALA A 84 11.04 -19.72 -17.09
N VAL A 85 10.74 -20.34 -15.94
CA VAL A 85 10.50 -21.78 -15.84
C VAL A 85 9.27 -22.20 -16.66
N ALA A 86 8.17 -21.44 -16.58
CA ALA A 86 6.97 -21.68 -17.38
C ALA A 86 7.22 -21.57 -18.90
N MET A 87 8.20 -20.74 -19.31
CA MET A 87 8.60 -20.55 -20.71
C MET A 87 9.69 -21.51 -21.20
N LYS A 88 10.04 -22.54 -20.43
CA LYS A 88 11.05 -23.52 -20.85
C LYS A 88 10.62 -24.33 -22.09
N LEU A 89 9.33 -24.62 -22.24
CA LEU A 89 8.79 -25.40 -23.36
C LEU A 89 9.05 -24.77 -24.76
N PRO A 90 8.79 -23.46 -24.99
CA PRO A 90 9.13 -22.82 -26.26
C PRO A 90 10.64 -22.57 -26.47
N VAL A 91 11.45 -22.67 -25.42
CA VAL A 91 12.92 -22.53 -25.49
C VAL A 91 13.62 -23.85 -25.86
N ASP A 92 12.98 -24.99 -25.60
CA ASP A 92 13.52 -26.32 -25.93
C ASP A 92 13.47 -26.60 -27.44
N LEU A 93 14.60 -26.38 -28.12
CA LEU A 93 14.78 -26.67 -29.55
C LEU A 93 15.13 -28.15 -29.83
N THR A 94 15.50 -28.92 -28.80
CA THR A 94 16.05 -30.27 -28.95
C THR A 94 14.99 -31.37 -28.99
N ALA A 95 13.84 -31.15 -28.35
CA ALA A 95 12.77 -32.13 -28.34
C ALA A 95 12.02 -32.21 -29.70
N ARG A 96 12.02 -33.38 -30.35
CA ARG A 96 11.22 -33.66 -31.56
C ARG A 96 9.74 -33.74 -31.22
N MET A 97 9.05 -32.60 -31.26
CA MET A 97 7.64 -32.49 -30.90
C MET A 97 6.74 -32.53 -32.15
N ARG A 98 6.24 -33.73 -32.50
CA ARG A 98 5.41 -33.93 -33.70
C ARG A 98 3.91 -34.00 -33.40
N GLY A 99 3.52 -34.15 -32.13
CA GLY A 99 2.12 -34.30 -31.70
C GLY A 99 1.28 -33.02 -31.80
N SER A 100 -0.03 -33.19 -31.99
CA SER A 100 -1.02 -32.09 -32.00
C SER A 100 -1.00 -31.29 -30.69
N ASN A 101 -1.01 -32.01 -29.55
CA ASN A 101 -0.97 -31.40 -28.22
C ASN A 101 0.34 -30.67 -27.95
N ASP A 102 1.47 -31.13 -28.48
CA ASP A 102 2.76 -30.43 -28.32
C ASP A 102 2.78 -29.11 -29.09
N LYS A 103 2.22 -29.09 -30.31
CA LYS A 103 2.10 -27.85 -31.11
C LYS A 103 1.24 -26.82 -30.37
N LEU A 104 0.16 -27.28 -29.76
CA LEU A 104 -0.79 -26.44 -29.04
C LEU A 104 -0.23 -25.97 -27.69
N ALA A 105 0.49 -26.83 -26.96
CA ALA A 105 1.17 -26.47 -25.71
C ALA A 105 2.26 -25.41 -25.92
N ARG A 106 2.99 -25.48 -27.04
CA ARG A 106 3.94 -24.42 -27.42
C ARG A 106 3.23 -23.12 -27.75
N LEU A 107 2.14 -23.17 -28.52
CA LEU A 107 1.35 -21.98 -28.83
C LEU A 107 0.75 -21.36 -27.55
N SER A 108 0.18 -22.17 -26.65
CA SER A 108 -0.35 -21.70 -25.37
C SER A 108 0.73 -21.07 -24.50
N SER A 109 1.97 -21.56 -24.54
CA SER A 109 3.10 -20.94 -23.82
C SER A 109 3.41 -19.53 -24.34
N LEU A 110 3.45 -19.34 -25.68
CA LEU A 110 3.71 -18.01 -26.26
C LEU A 110 2.56 -17.02 -25.98
N VAL A 111 1.32 -17.51 -26.00
CA VAL A 111 0.13 -16.73 -25.66
C VAL A 111 0.15 -16.35 -24.18
N LEU A 112 0.48 -17.30 -23.29
CA LEU A 112 0.60 -17.06 -21.86
C LEU A 112 1.68 -16.01 -21.55
N MET A 113 2.81 -16.02 -22.26
CA MET A 113 3.85 -14.98 -22.12
C MET A 113 3.30 -13.59 -22.42
N SER A 114 2.55 -13.45 -23.52
CA SER A 114 1.91 -12.19 -23.91
C SER A 114 0.93 -11.69 -22.83
N ILE A 115 0.17 -12.61 -22.23
CA ILE A 115 -0.80 -12.28 -21.18
C ILE A 115 -0.11 -11.91 -19.88
N ALA A 116 0.96 -12.62 -19.51
CA ALA A 116 1.78 -12.27 -18.36
C ALA A 116 2.38 -10.87 -18.50
N MET A 117 2.95 -10.54 -19.65
CA MET A 117 3.48 -9.21 -19.96
C MET A 117 2.42 -8.11 -19.86
N SER A 118 1.20 -8.39 -20.32
CA SER A 118 0.08 -7.43 -20.24
C SER A 118 -0.41 -7.21 -18.81
N ASN A 119 -0.27 -8.21 -17.93
CA ASN A 119 -0.52 -8.03 -16.51
C ASN A 119 0.58 -7.19 -15.84
N PHE A 120 1.85 -7.41 -16.19
CA PHE A 120 2.98 -6.66 -15.63
C PHE A 120 2.97 -5.15 -15.92
N ILE A 121 2.24 -4.67 -16.92
CA ILE A 121 2.28 -3.24 -17.30
C ILE A 121 1.96 -2.28 -16.15
N VAL A 122 0.99 -2.61 -15.29
CA VAL A 122 0.60 -1.76 -14.15
C VAL A 122 1.64 -1.79 -13.04
N SER A 123 2.38 -2.90 -12.92
CA SER A 123 3.42 -3.01 -11.91
C SER A 123 4.54 -2.00 -12.12
N LEU A 124 4.79 -1.53 -13.36
CA LEU A 124 5.80 -0.52 -13.74
C LEU A 124 5.71 0.81 -12.95
N GLY A 125 4.63 1.03 -12.19
CA GLY A 125 4.48 2.16 -11.29
C GLY A 125 5.33 2.10 -10.02
N ASN A 126 5.92 0.95 -9.67
CA ASN A 126 6.77 0.82 -8.49
C ASN A 126 8.25 1.17 -8.79
N ASN A 127 9.06 1.41 -7.75
CA ASN A 127 10.35 2.08 -7.90
C ASN A 127 11.53 1.18 -8.38
N ASP A 128 11.44 -0.15 -8.25
CA ASP A 128 12.59 -1.08 -8.45
C ASP A 128 12.49 -1.94 -9.72
N ILE A 129 12.05 -1.35 -10.83
CA ILE A 129 11.53 -2.13 -11.96
C ILE A 129 12.43 -2.13 -13.19
N MET A 130 13.38 -1.20 -13.33
CA MET A 130 14.20 -1.15 -14.55
C MET A 130 15.05 -2.41 -14.75
N VAL A 131 15.59 -2.99 -13.67
CA VAL A 131 16.38 -4.24 -13.74
C VAL A 131 15.48 -5.42 -14.08
N ASN A 132 14.31 -5.53 -13.43
CA ASN A 132 13.35 -6.60 -13.69
C ASN A 132 12.79 -6.51 -15.12
N LEU A 133 12.56 -5.30 -15.63
CA LEU A 133 12.15 -5.08 -17.02
C LEU A 133 13.25 -5.46 -18.02
N ALA A 134 14.52 -5.18 -17.70
CA ALA A 134 15.64 -5.63 -18.54
C ALA A 134 15.72 -7.16 -18.57
N ALA A 135 15.55 -7.83 -17.43
CA ALA A 135 15.50 -9.29 -17.34
C ALA A 135 14.31 -9.87 -18.14
N LEU A 136 13.12 -9.26 -18.02
CA LEU A 136 11.96 -9.62 -18.85
C LEU A 136 12.26 -9.46 -20.34
N GLY A 137 12.91 -8.38 -20.74
CA GLY A 137 13.31 -8.14 -22.12
C GLY A 137 14.23 -9.23 -22.66
N ILE A 138 15.24 -9.63 -21.89
CA ILE A 138 16.15 -10.74 -22.26
C ILE A 138 15.36 -12.04 -22.42
N LEU A 139 14.46 -12.35 -21.49
CA LEU A 139 13.61 -13.55 -21.56
C LEU A 139 12.74 -13.55 -22.82
N VAL A 140 12.03 -12.45 -23.11
CA VAL A 140 11.16 -12.33 -24.28
C VAL A 140 11.94 -12.46 -25.58
N ILE A 141 13.09 -11.80 -25.70
CA ILE A 141 13.94 -11.88 -26.90
C ILE A 141 14.44 -13.31 -27.11
N THR A 142 14.82 -14.00 -26.02
CA THR A 142 15.27 -15.40 -26.06
C THR A 142 14.15 -16.32 -26.56
N VAL A 143 12.96 -16.21 -25.97
CA VAL A 143 11.77 -17.00 -26.36
C VAL A 143 11.38 -16.71 -27.82
N ALA A 144 11.36 -15.44 -28.23
CA ALA A 144 11.03 -15.04 -29.60
C ALA A 144 12.04 -15.57 -30.62
N THR A 145 13.34 -15.51 -30.31
CA THR A 145 14.41 -16.02 -31.18
C THR A 145 14.29 -17.54 -31.34
N ASN A 146 14.15 -18.28 -30.25
CA ASN A 146 14.00 -19.74 -30.28
C ASN A 146 12.74 -20.16 -31.02
N ALA A 147 11.60 -19.49 -30.76
CA ALA A 147 10.36 -19.75 -31.49
C ALA A 147 10.51 -19.46 -32.99
N SER A 148 11.23 -18.39 -33.38
CA SER A 148 11.50 -18.06 -34.77
C SER A 148 12.39 -19.10 -35.47
N VAL A 149 13.46 -19.54 -34.81
CA VAL A 149 14.33 -20.62 -35.31
C VAL A 149 13.52 -21.90 -35.53
N HIS A 150 12.68 -22.26 -34.57
CA HIS A 150 11.80 -23.42 -34.69
C HIS A 150 10.81 -23.28 -35.86
N ILE A 151 10.22 -22.10 -36.08
CA ILE A 151 9.34 -21.86 -37.24
C ILE A 151 10.10 -22.08 -38.55
N ILE A 152 11.33 -21.58 -38.66
CA ILE A 152 12.17 -21.74 -39.85
C ILE A 152 12.50 -23.21 -40.10
N GLN A 153 12.92 -23.95 -39.07
CA GLN A 153 13.28 -25.37 -39.18
C GLN A 153 12.12 -26.24 -39.65
N VAL A 154 10.90 -25.97 -39.18
CA VAL A 154 9.73 -26.81 -39.48
C VAL A 154 8.98 -26.33 -40.75
N ARG A 155 9.41 -25.22 -41.36
CA ARG A 155 8.78 -24.62 -42.56
C ARG A 155 8.66 -25.56 -43.77
N HIS A 156 9.54 -26.55 -43.91
CA HIS A 156 9.53 -27.49 -45.04
C HIS A 156 8.49 -28.63 -44.91
N HIS A 157 7.84 -28.81 -43.75
CA HIS A 157 6.86 -29.88 -43.56
C HIS A 157 5.41 -29.38 -43.76
N TYR A 158 4.69 -29.98 -44.71
CA TYR A 158 3.32 -29.61 -45.11
C TYR A 158 2.32 -29.55 -43.92
N ALA A 159 2.48 -30.44 -42.94
CA ALA A 159 1.67 -30.51 -41.72
C ALA A 159 2.00 -29.45 -40.65
N ALA A 160 3.04 -28.64 -40.85
CA ALA A 160 3.44 -27.57 -39.93
C ALA A 160 2.87 -26.20 -40.31
N ASN A 161 2.46 -26.03 -41.57
CA ASN A 161 1.93 -24.77 -42.11
C ASN A 161 0.67 -24.27 -41.38
N LEU A 162 -0.11 -25.16 -40.77
CA LEU A 162 -1.43 -24.83 -40.23
C LEU A 162 -1.40 -23.89 -39.00
N THR A 163 -0.38 -24.01 -38.16
CA THR A 163 -0.20 -23.19 -36.92
C THR A 163 0.89 -22.13 -37.04
N MET A 164 1.55 -22.02 -38.21
CA MET A 164 2.64 -21.05 -38.40
C MET A 164 2.16 -19.61 -38.31
N GLY A 165 0.99 -19.29 -38.87
CA GLY A 165 0.41 -17.95 -38.78
C GLY A 165 0.12 -17.53 -37.34
N GLU A 166 -0.48 -18.43 -36.54
CA GLU A 166 -0.78 -18.19 -35.13
C GLU A 166 0.49 -17.99 -34.30
N LYS A 167 1.52 -18.81 -34.52
CA LYS A 167 2.82 -18.68 -33.84
C LYS A 167 3.55 -17.39 -34.23
N PHE A 168 3.55 -17.03 -35.51
CA PHE A 168 4.13 -15.78 -35.98
C PHE A 168 3.41 -14.58 -35.38
N GLY A 169 2.07 -14.59 -35.38
CA GLY A 169 1.25 -13.59 -34.72
C GLY A 169 1.58 -13.45 -33.23
N SER A 170 1.75 -14.57 -32.53
CA SER A 170 2.14 -14.55 -31.12
C SER A 170 3.52 -13.93 -30.88
N ILE A 171 4.51 -14.21 -31.74
CA ILE A 171 5.85 -13.63 -31.63
C ILE A 171 5.81 -12.11 -31.82
N VAL A 172 5.10 -11.66 -32.87
CA VAL A 172 4.92 -10.23 -33.15
C VAL A 172 4.22 -9.54 -31.98
N SER A 173 3.15 -10.14 -31.43
CA SER A 173 2.44 -9.63 -30.26
C SER A 173 3.33 -9.53 -29.02
N MET A 174 4.14 -10.54 -28.71
CA MET A 174 5.08 -10.49 -27.57
C MET A 174 6.09 -9.35 -27.72
N LEU A 175 6.72 -9.21 -28.90
CA LEU A 175 7.70 -8.14 -29.15
C LEU A 175 7.04 -6.76 -29.09
N PHE A 176 5.83 -6.64 -29.61
CA PHE A 176 5.06 -5.39 -29.55
C PHE A 176 4.70 -5.02 -28.09
N LEU A 177 4.28 -5.98 -27.27
CA LEU A 177 4.03 -5.77 -25.84
C LEU A 177 5.31 -5.40 -25.09
N LEU A 178 6.47 -5.95 -25.46
CA LEU A 178 7.75 -5.58 -24.85
C LEU A 178 8.07 -4.10 -25.13
N VAL A 179 7.87 -3.67 -26.37
CA VAL A 179 8.06 -2.28 -26.78
C VAL A 179 7.12 -1.35 -26.02
N ILE A 180 5.85 -1.75 -25.80
CA ILE A 180 4.88 -1.04 -24.97
C ILE A 180 5.33 -0.93 -23.49
N LEU A 181 5.85 -2.02 -22.91
CA LEU A 181 6.36 -2.02 -21.54
C LEU A 181 7.56 -1.09 -21.38
N CYS A 182 8.51 -1.15 -22.31
CA CYS A 182 9.66 -0.23 -22.36
C CYS A 182 9.21 1.23 -22.47
N SER A 183 8.24 1.52 -23.34
CA SER A 183 7.65 2.86 -23.51
C SER A 183 7.00 3.39 -22.23
N THR A 184 6.22 2.54 -21.54
CA THR A 184 5.60 2.88 -20.26
C THR A 184 6.64 3.16 -19.18
N ALA A 185 7.67 2.32 -19.07
CA ALA A 185 8.74 2.47 -18.08
C ALA A 185 9.56 3.75 -18.28
N VAL A 186 9.72 4.22 -19.52
CA VAL A 186 10.39 5.48 -19.84
C VAL A 186 9.56 6.70 -19.38
N MET A 187 8.23 6.62 -19.49
CA MET A 187 7.30 7.68 -19.09
C MET A 187 7.11 7.74 -17.57
N ALA A 188 7.07 6.60 -16.89
CA ALA A 188 6.71 6.50 -15.47
C ALA A 188 7.42 7.49 -14.52
N PRO A 189 8.76 7.71 -14.61
CA PRO A 189 9.43 8.69 -13.73
C PRO A 189 8.97 10.13 -13.94
N THR A 190 8.63 10.52 -15.17
CA THR A 190 8.19 11.88 -15.48
C THR A 190 6.76 12.10 -15.03
N ALA A 191 5.88 11.14 -15.30
CA ALA A 191 4.51 11.15 -14.77
C ALA A 191 4.50 11.23 -13.24
N LYS A 192 5.36 10.45 -12.56
CA LYS A 192 5.51 10.52 -11.10
C LYS A 192 5.89 11.91 -10.62
N ARG A 193 6.92 12.54 -11.19
CA ARG A 193 7.34 13.91 -10.81
C ARG A 193 6.24 14.95 -11.05
N TYR A 194 5.53 14.83 -12.17
CA TYR A 194 4.44 15.75 -12.51
C TYR A 194 3.28 15.63 -11.52
N LEU A 195 2.88 14.40 -11.18
CA LEU A 195 1.84 14.15 -10.17
C LEU A 195 2.25 14.58 -8.78
N GLU A 196 3.52 14.39 -8.42
CA GLU A 196 4.07 14.83 -7.13
C GLU A 196 4.07 16.36 -7.03
N SER A 197 4.42 17.06 -8.11
CA SER A 197 4.31 18.53 -8.19
C SER A 197 2.85 18.99 -8.03
N GLN A 198 1.91 18.37 -8.76
CA GLN A 198 0.49 18.73 -8.61
C GLN A 198 -0.06 18.42 -7.22
N TYR A 199 0.31 17.27 -6.64
CA TYR A 199 -0.04 16.92 -5.27
C TYR A 199 0.47 17.99 -4.30
N ASN A 200 1.73 18.42 -4.42
CA ASN A 200 2.30 19.45 -3.55
C ASN A 200 1.60 20.81 -3.71
N GLN A 201 1.21 21.18 -4.93
CA GLN A 201 0.43 22.40 -5.16
C GLN A 201 -0.96 22.31 -4.52
N MET A 202 -1.66 21.19 -4.70
CA MET A 202 -3.00 21.00 -4.12
C MET A 202 -2.96 20.89 -2.60
N ARG A 203 -1.96 20.19 -2.07
CA ARG A 203 -1.69 20.11 -0.63
C ARG A 203 -1.49 21.50 -0.03
N LYS A 204 -0.71 22.39 -0.66
CA LYS A 204 -0.56 23.78 -0.20
C LYS A 204 -1.92 24.51 -0.15
N ARG A 205 -2.78 24.31 -1.15
CA ARG A 205 -4.14 24.89 -1.14
C ARG A 205 -5.00 24.35 -0.01
N VAL A 206 -4.95 23.03 0.25
CA VAL A 206 -5.72 22.38 1.31
C VAL A 206 -5.20 22.77 2.70
N SER A 207 -3.87 22.83 2.86
CA SER A 207 -3.21 23.23 4.12
C SER A 207 -3.55 24.67 4.51
N ASN A 208 -3.62 25.60 3.56
CA ASN A 208 -3.99 26.99 3.82
C ASN A 208 -5.45 27.15 4.29
N ILE A 209 -6.31 26.18 3.99
CA ILE A 209 -7.71 26.16 4.45
C ILE A 209 -7.81 25.55 5.86
N GLY A 210 -6.84 24.71 6.24
CA GLY A 210 -6.90 23.78 7.38
C GLY A 210 -6.06 24.14 8.60
N GLN A 211 -5.78 25.43 8.82
CA GLN A 211 -5.06 25.90 10.02
C GLN A 211 -5.99 26.26 11.20
N ARG A 212 -7.30 25.95 11.08
CA ARG A 212 -8.34 26.19 12.08
C ARG A 212 -8.69 24.89 12.83
N ASN A 213 -9.29 25.03 14.02
CA ASN A 213 -9.90 23.90 14.74
C ASN A 213 -10.91 23.23 13.81
N PHE A 214 -10.63 21.98 13.42
CA PHE A 214 -11.51 21.23 12.54
C PHE A 214 -12.70 20.69 13.33
N THR A 215 -13.90 20.90 12.81
CA THR A 215 -15.04 20.06 13.21
C THR A 215 -14.87 18.66 12.63
N THR A 216 -15.59 17.69 13.19
CA THR A 216 -15.52 16.28 12.79
C THR A 216 -15.93 16.11 11.33
N ASP A 217 -16.93 16.88 10.88
CA ASP A 217 -17.35 16.93 9.48
C ASP A 217 -16.31 17.57 8.55
N GLU A 218 -15.67 18.67 8.97
CA GLU A 218 -14.58 19.27 8.21
C GLU A 218 -13.37 18.34 8.10
N LEU A 219 -13.05 17.63 9.19
CA LEU A 219 -11.98 16.63 9.22
C LEU A 219 -12.29 15.45 8.29
N ARG A 220 -13.53 14.97 8.26
CA ARG A 220 -13.99 13.95 7.32
C ARG A 220 -13.82 14.41 5.87
N VAL A 221 -14.18 15.66 5.57
CA VAL A 221 -14.00 16.25 4.23
C VAL A 221 -12.51 16.39 3.89
N LEU A 222 -11.66 16.75 4.86
CA LEU A 222 -10.22 16.83 4.69
C LEU A 222 -9.60 15.47 4.35
N VAL A 223 -9.92 14.43 5.12
CA VAL A 223 -9.46 13.06 4.87
C VAL A 223 -9.94 12.57 3.50
N ARG A 224 -11.19 12.88 3.11
CA ARG A 224 -11.72 12.60 1.76
C ARG A 224 -10.92 13.28 0.66
N ARG A 225 -10.59 14.57 0.80
CA ARG A 225 -9.76 15.30 -0.18
C ARG A 225 -8.38 14.66 -0.33
N TYR A 226 -7.72 14.32 0.78
CA TYR A 226 -6.41 13.67 0.76
C TYR A 226 -6.45 12.26 0.19
N TRP A 227 -7.49 11.48 0.50
CA TRP A 227 -7.70 10.15 -0.05
C TRP A 227 -7.88 10.18 -1.57
N ILE A 228 -8.73 11.07 -2.08
CA ILE A 228 -8.94 11.23 -3.52
C ILE A 228 -7.63 11.65 -4.21
N MET A 229 -6.88 12.58 -3.63
CA MET A 229 -5.57 12.99 -4.16
C MET A 229 -4.57 11.82 -4.18
N ALA A 230 -4.53 11.00 -3.13
CA ALA A 230 -3.61 9.88 -3.03
C ALA A 230 -3.95 8.76 -4.01
N GLU A 231 -5.21 8.33 -4.07
CA GLU A 231 -5.64 7.23 -4.95
C GLU A 231 -5.57 7.64 -6.42
N SER A 232 -5.97 8.88 -6.76
CA SER A 232 -5.88 9.38 -8.14
C SER A 232 -4.44 9.65 -8.60
N GLY A 233 -3.53 9.92 -7.66
CA GLY A 233 -2.10 10.14 -7.90
C GLY A 233 -1.24 8.87 -7.81
N ALA A 234 -1.82 7.72 -7.45
CA ALA A 234 -1.07 6.48 -7.30
C ALA A 234 -0.45 6.07 -8.65
N PRO A 235 0.88 5.83 -8.74
CA PRO A 235 1.55 5.53 -10.02
C PRO A 235 0.95 4.34 -10.77
N GLN A 236 0.54 3.29 -10.05
CA GLN A 236 -0.13 2.14 -10.65
C GLN A 236 -1.50 2.51 -11.26
N HIS A 237 -2.30 3.30 -10.54
CA HIS A 237 -3.59 3.77 -11.01
C HIS A 237 -3.45 4.67 -12.25
N VAL A 238 -2.42 5.54 -12.25
CA VAL A 238 -2.09 6.44 -13.36
C VAL A 238 -1.65 5.65 -14.60
N ILE A 239 -0.82 4.62 -14.44
CA ILE A 239 -0.44 3.77 -15.57
C ILE A 239 -1.64 2.99 -16.08
N ALA A 240 -2.50 2.48 -15.19
CA ALA A 240 -3.68 1.70 -15.57
C ALA A 240 -4.72 2.53 -16.34
N ARG A 241 -4.87 3.83 -16.03
CA ARG A 241 -5.74 4.75 -16.79
C ARG A 241 -5.08 5.34 -18.04
N SER A 242 -3.77 5.16 -18.20
CA SER A 242 -3.05 5.70 -19.35
C SER A 242 -3.51 5.04 -20.64
N VAL A 243 -3.46 5.80 -21.74
CA VAL A 243 -3.89 5.32 -23.05
C VAL A 243 -3.06 4.11 -23.52
N ILE A 244 -1.81 4.00 -23.09
CA ILE A 244 -0.93 2.88 -23.44
C ILE A 244 -1.44 1.55 -22.85
N CYS A 245 -2.16 1.57 -21.72
CA CYS A 245 -2.69 0.35 -21.10
C CYS A 245 -3.89 -0.27 -21.84
N VAL A 246 -4.46 0.45 -22.82
CA VAL A 246 -5.60 0.01 -23.65
C VAL A 246 -5.17 -1.04 -24.67
N THR A 247 -4.02 -0.81 -25.31
CA THR A 247 -3.52 -1.66 -26.40
C THR A 247 -3.22 -3.11 -25.96
N PRO A 248 -2.56 -3.36 -24.81
CA PRO A 248 -2.36 -4.71 -24.29
C PRO A 248 -3.65 -5.49 -24.07
N GLY A 249 -4.75 -4.84 -23.65
CA GLY A 249 -6.04 -5.51 -23.47
C GLY A 249 -6.58 -6.11 -24.78
N ILE A 250 -6.50 -5.36 -25.89
CA ILE A 250 -6.91 -5.86 -27.21
C ILE A 250 -5.96 -6.94 -27.72
N VAL A 251 -4.65 -6.74 -27.55
CA VAL A 251 -3.66 -7.75 -27.94
C VAL A 251 -3.94 -9.06 -27.18
N CYS A 252 -4.22 -9.02 -25.88
CA CYS A 252 -4.64 -10.19 -25.10
C CYS A 252 -5.90 -10.84 -25.65
N LEU A 253 -6.92 -10.05 -25.99
CA LEU A 253 -8.16 -10.58 -26.57
C LEU A 253 -7.90 -11.32 -27.89
N VAL A 254 -7.15 -10.69 -28.80
CA VAL A 254 -6.77 -11.30 -30.08
C VAL A 254 -5.96 -12.57 -29.85
N MET A 255 -5.00 -12.56 -28.93
CA MET A 255 -4.19 -13.74 -28.62
C MET A 255 -5.02 -14.88 -28.00
N ALA A 256 -5.94 -14.58 -27.09
CA ALA A 256 -6.85 -15.57 -26.52
C ALA A 256 -7.78 -16.18 -27.58
N LEU A 257 -8.30 -15.36 -28.50
CA LEU A 257 -9.12 -15.81 -29.63
C LEU A 257 -8.31 -16.67 -30.61
N THR A 258 -7.05 -16.32 -30.90
CA THR A 258 -6.18 -17.14 -31.75
C THR A 258 -5.91 -18.51 -31.13
N LEU A 259 -5.72 -18.58 -29.80
CA LEU A 259 -5.55 -19.85 -29.10
C LEU A 259 -6.84 -20.68 -29.13
N LEU A 260 -8.01 -20.05 -28.93
CA LEU A 260 -9.31 -20.72 -29.01
C LEU A 260 -9.56 -21.27 -30.43
N GLN A 261 -9.27 -20.48 -31.45
CA GLN A 261 -9.37 -20.91 -32.85
C GLN A 261 -8.45 -22.11 -33.14
N ALA A 262 -7.22 -22.09 -32.63
CA ALA A 262 -6.29 -23.20 -32.76
C ALA A 262 -6.81 -24.48 -32.07
N HIS A 263 -7.38 -24.37 -30.87
CA HIS A 263 -8.01 -25.47 -30.13
C HIS A 263 -9.18 -26.10 -30.89
N ILE A 264 -9.97 -25.32 -31.63
CA ILE A 264 -11.09 -25.84 -32.44
C ILE A 264 -10.58 -26.45 -33.75
N ARG A 265 -9.61 -25.80 -34.41
CA ARG A 265 -9.13 -26.17 -35.74
C ARG A 265 -8.26 -27.43 -35.74
N LEU A 266 -7.38 -27.59 -34.75
CA LEU A 266 -6.44 -28.72 -34.72
C LEU A 266 -7.15 -30.09 -34.65
N PRO A 267 -8.12 -30.32 -33.74
CA PRO A 267 -8.86 -31.57 -33.68
C PRO A 267 -9.65 -31.87 -34.96
N LEU A 268 -10.24 -30.85 -35.60
CA LEU A 268 -11.02 -30.99 -36.83
C LEU A 268 -10.19 -31.47 -38.02
N VAL A 269 -8.93 -31.02 -38.12
CA VAL A 269 -8.04 -31.35 -39.24
C VAL A 269 -7.27 -32.67 -39.01
N TYR A 270 -7.10 -33.10 -37.76
CA TYR A 270 -6.26 -34.25 -37.39
C TYR A 270 -7.03 -35.51 -36.94
N THR A 271 -8.29 -35.67 -37.31
CA THR A 271 -9.16 -36.78 -36.86
C THR A 271 -8.60 -38.20 -37.07
N ASN A 272 -7.61 -38.42 -37.95
CA ASN A 272 -7.17 -39.77 -38.36
C ASN A 272 -5.64 -40.06 -38.35
N LEU A 273 -4.76 -39.21 -37.81
CA LEU A 273 -3.33 -39.56 -37.69
C LEU A 273 -2.83 -39.58 -36.25
N SER A 274 -2.50 -40.79 -35.82
CA SER A 274 -1.62 -41.22 -34.72
C SER A 274 -1.25 -40.16 -33.68
N ARG A 275 -1.62 -40.50 -32.44
CA ARG A 275 -1.11 -39.99 -31.16
C ARG A 275 0.43 -40.16 -31.13
N ALA A 276 1.17 -39.36 -31.90
CA ALA A 276 2.62 -39.39 -31.96
C ALA A 276 3.17 -39.10 -30.56
N ALA A 277 4.09 -39.94 -30.10
CA ALA A 277 4.64 -39.86 -28.76
C ALA A 277 5.35 -38.51 -28.58
N SER A 278 4.89 -37.72 -27.60
CA SER A 278 5.61 -36.54 -27.12
C SER A 278 6.77 -37.00 -26.23
N HIS A 279 7.95 -36.38 -26.36
CA HIS A 279 9.04 -36.57 -25.39
C HIS A 279 8.61 -36.18 -23.96
N TYR A 280 7.66 -35.23 -23.83
CA TYR A 280 7.07 -34.81 -22.56
C TYR A 280 5.91 -35.73 -22.12
N LYS A 281 5.53 -36.74 -22.91
CA LYS A 281 4.51 -37.77 -22.63
C LYS A 281 3.21 -37.16 -22.06
N TRP A 282 2.80 -37.56 -20.85
CA TRP A 282 1.56 -37.07 -20.23
C TRP A 282 1.66 -35.61 -19.76
N SER A 283 2.88 -35.11 -19.50
CA SER A 283 3.09 -33.78 -18.92
C SER A 283 2.69 -32.65 -19.89
N THR A 284 2.80 -32.86 -21.20
CA THR A 284 2.30 -31.90 -22.23
C THR A 284 0.83 -31.58 -22.02
N ASN A 285 0.00 -32.57 -21.69
CA ASN A 285 -1.43 -32.34 -21.49
C ASN A 285 -1.69 -31.47 -20.27
N TRP A 286 -0.97 -31.68 -19.16
CA TRP A 286 -1.07 -30.81 -17.98
C TRP A 286 -0.62 -29.39 -18.28
N ILE A 287 0.51 -29.22 -18.98
CA ILE A 287 0.99 -27.90 -19.40
C ILE A 287 -0.08 -27.20 -20.23
N LEU A 288 -0.62 -27.88 -21.25
CA LEU A 288 -1.65 -27.31 -22.13
C LEU A 288 -2.91 -26.86 -21.36
N VAL A 289 -3.42 -27.71 -20.47
CA VAL A 289 -4.63 -27.41 -19.67
C VAL A 289 -4.37 -26.23 -18.75
N ILE A 290 -3.30 -26.27 -17.96
CA ILE A 290 -2.98 -25.22 -16.99
C ILE A 290 -2.70 -23.90 -17.69
N GLN A 291 -1.93 -23.89 -18.77
CA GLN A 291 -1.66 -22.67 -19.52
C GLN A 291 -2.92 -22.10 -20.19
N THR A 292 -3.81 -22.94 -20.74
CA THR A 292 -5.07 -22.47 -21.32
C THR A 292 -5.98 -21.84 -20.24
N ILE A 293 -6.04 -22.43 -19.05
CA ILE A 293 -6.72 -21.84 -17.89
C ILE A 293 -6.06 -20.50 -17.50
N GLY A 294 -4.73 -20.46 -17.48
CA GLY A 294 -3.94 -19.24 -17.25
C GLY A 294 -4.22 -18.13 -18.25
N VAL A 295 -4.38 -18.47 -19.53
CA VAL A 295 -4.76 -17.54 -20.59
C VAL A 295 -6.15 -16.95 -20.32
N ALA A 296 -7.13 -17.78 -19.95
CA ALA A 296 -8.49 -17.33 -19.66
C ALA A 296 -8.53 -16.36 -18.46
N PHE A 297 -7.96 -16.76 -17.31
CA PHE A 297 -7.96 -15.92 -16.12
C PHE A 297 -7.04 -14.69 -16.24
N GLY A 298 -5.86 -14.85 -16.84
CA GLY A 298 -4.91 -13.75 -17.02
C GLY A 298 -5.39 -12.68 -18.00
N SER A 299 -6.30 -13.01 -18.93
CA SER A 299 -6.88 -12.02 -19.86
C SER A 299 -7.93 -11.11 -19.20
N VAL A 300 -8.49 -11.50 -18.04
CA VAL A 300 -9.56 -10.73 -17.37
C VAL A 300 -9.09 -9.32 -16.99
N SER A 301 -7.94 -9.19 -16.32
CA SER A 301 -7.46 -7.89 -15.85
C SER A 301 -7.14 -6.90 -16.99
N PRO A 302 -6.37 -7.25 -18.04
CA PRO A 302 -6.17 -6.37 -19.19
C PRO A 302 -7.49 -5.99 -19.91
N LEU A 303 -8.45 -6.92 -20.01
CA LEU A 303 -9.74 -6.67 -20.63
C LEU A 303 -10.61 -5.70 -19.83
N LEU A 304 -10.63 -5.82 -18.50
CA LEU A 304 -11.34 -4.89 -17.62
C LEU A 304 -10.78 -3.46 -17.76
N ARG A 305 -9.46 -3.32 -17.82
CA ARG A 305 -8.79 -2.02 -18.04
C ARG A 305 -9.16 -1.42 -19.40
N TRP A 306 -9.08 -2.22 -20.47
CA TRP A 306 -9.49 -1.80 -21.81
C TRP A 306 -10.95 -1.35 -21.86
N PHE A 307 -11.86 -2.17 -21.31
CA PHE A 307 -13.29 -1.86 -21.30
C PHE A 307 -13.60 -0.59 -20.52
N ASN A 308 -12.97 -0.41 -19.35
CA ASN A 308 -13.16 0.80 -18.54
C ASN A 308 -12.69 2.07 -19.28
N ALA A 309 -11.51 2.03 -19.89
CA ALA A 309 -10.98 3.15 -20.66
C ALA A 309 -11.87 3.47 -21.87
N ALA A 310 -12.28 2.46 -22.63
CA ALA A 310 -13.17 2.62 -23.78
C ALA A 310 -14.55 3.16 -23.40
N ARG A 311 -15.11 2.72 -22.25
CA ARG A 311 -16.39 3.22 -21.72
C ARG A 311 -16.30 4.68 -21.30
N ILE A 312 -15.28 5.07 -20.55
CA ILE A 312 -15.09 6.47 -20.14
C ILE A 312 -14.97 7.36 -21.38
N LYS A 313 -14.20 6.89 -22.38
CA LYS A 313 -14.02 7.62 -23.62
C LYS A 313 -15.30 7.72 -24.45
N SER A 314 -16.11 6.66 -24.50
CA SER A 314 -17.36 6.66 -25.27
C SER A 314 -18.40 7.65 -24.74
N LEU A 315 -18.39 7.92 -23.44
CA LEU A 315 -19.21 8.97 -22.80
C LEU A 315 -18.75 10.38 -23.20
N GLU A 316 -17.45 10.57 -23.43
CA GLU A 316 -16.86 11.86 -23.80
C GLU A 316 -17.05 12.23 -25.29
N ILE A 317 -17.14 11.24 -26.19
CA ILE A 317 -17.31 11.41 -27.64
C ILE A 317 -18.53 12.29 -28.02
N SER A 318 -19.47 12.51 -27.11
CA SER A 318 -20.59 13.45 -27.31
C SER A 318 -20.17 14.93 -27.32
N ARG A 319 -18.94 15.28 -26.91
CA ARG A 319 -18.36 16.63 -27.05
C ARG A 319 -17.68 16.78 -28.42
N LYS A 320 -17.98 17.87 -29.13
CA LYS A 320 -17.31 18.26 -30.39
C LYS A 320 -15.84 18.62 -30.12
N ILE A 321 -14.96 17.63 -30.02
CA ILE A 321 -13.51 17.80 -29.97
C ILE A 321 -12.94 17.47 -31.35
N SER A 322 -11.92 18.20 -31.79
CA SER A 322 -11.27 17.93 -33.07
C SER A 322 -10.44 16.64 -33.00
N PHE A 323 -10.41 15.85 -34.07
CA PHE A 323 -9.61 14.61 -34.15
C PHE A 323 -8.11 14.87 -33.98
N GLU A 324 -7.65 16.05 -34.41
CA GLU A 324 -6.23 16.45 -34.33
C GLU A 324 -5.81 16.73 -32.87
N ASP A 325 -6.67 17.38 -32.08
CA ASP A 325 -6.42 17.61 -30.65
C ASP A 325 -6.40 16.29 -29.86
N GLU A 326 -7.19 15.30 -30.29
CA GLU A 326 -7.31 14.02 -29.61
C GLU A 326 -6.07 13.13 -29.77
N ILE A 327 -5.42 13.16 -30.94
CA ILE A 327 -4.21 12.38 -31.27
C ILE A 327 -2.91 13.08 -30.87
N LYS A 328 -2.98 14.36 -30.49
CA LYS A 328 -1.82 15.15 -30.05
C LYS A 328 -1.07 14.43 -28.91
N VAL A 329 0.25 14.32 -29.02
CA VAL A 329 1.07 13.68 -27.97
C VAL A 329 1.50 14.74 -26.97
N GLU A 330 1.18 14.50 -25.70
CA GLU A 330 1.52 15.41 -24.59
C GLU A 330 3.02 15.38 -24.28
N ALA A 331 3.56 16.52 -23.82
CA ALA A 331 5.00 16.69 -23.64
C ALA A 331 5.61 15.69 -22.64
N TYR A 332 4.87 15.34 -21.59
CA TYR A 332 5.34 14.43 -20.54
C TYR A 332 5.72 13.03 -21.06
N TRP A 333 5.16 12.58 -22.19
CA TRP A 333 5.49 11.30 -22.81
C TRP A 333 6.93 11.22 -23.33
N THR A 334 7.49 12.35 -23.79
CA THR A 334 8.79 12.40 -24.48
C THR A 334 9.84 13.16 -23.70
N GLN A 335 9.45 13.98 -22.72
CA GLN A 335 10.33 14.83 -21.94
C GLN A 335 11.49 14.08 -21.25
N SER A 336 11.23 12.88 -20.71
CA SER A 336 12.28 12.03 -20.12
C SER A 336 13.40 11.70 -21.10
N LEU A 337 13.01 11.31 -22.32
CA LEU A 337 13.94 10.94 -23.40
C LEU A 337 14.66 12.18 -23.94
N MET A 338 13.97 13.31 -24.10
CA MET A 338 14.58 14.57 -24.53
C MET A 338 15.63 15.03 -23.52
N ASN A 339 15.29 15.05 -22.23
CA ASN A 339 16.23 15.42 -21.16
C ASN A 339 17.46 14.48 -21.14
N ARG A 340 17.25 13.17 -21.36
CA ARG A 340 18.37 12.21 -21.45
C ARG A 340 19.17 12.36 -22.74
N ARG A 341 18.56 12.75 -23.85
CA ARG A 341 19.22 12.98 -25.13
C ARG A 341 20.18 14.16 -25.04
N ASP A 342 19.73 15.19 -24.34
CA ASP A 342 20.45 16.46 -24.24
C ASP A 342 21.42 16.50 -23.05
N SER A 343 21.41 15.47 -22.17
CA SER A 343 22.34 15.35 -21.05
C SER A 343 23.74 14.88 -21.46
N PRO A 344 24.81 15.42 -20.84
CA PRO A 344 26.19 14.97 -21.11
C PRO A 344 26.41 13.54 -20.61
N LEU A 345 27.28 12.78 -21.29
CA LEU A 345 27.69 11.45 -20.79
C LEU A 345 28.49 11.60 -19.48
N PRO A 346 28.19 10.82 -18.42
CA PRO A 346 28.90 10.85 -17.14
C PRO A 346 30.28 10.16 -17.18
N LEU A 347 30.92 10.09 -18.36
CA LEU A 347 32.24 9.47 -18.53
C LEU A 347 33.32 10.53 -18.27
N LYS A 348 34.03 10.40 -17.14
CA LYS A 348 35.16 11.27 -16.76
C LYS A 348 36.50 10.90 -17.44
N THR A 349 36.59 9.76 -18.14
CA THR A 349 37.85 9.24 -18.69
C THR A 349 37.66 8.63 -20.09
N GLY A 350 38.26 9.24 -21.13
CA GLY A 350 38.27 8.71 -22.50
C GLY A 350 38.68 9.73 -23.59
N HIS A 351 39.27 9.26 -24.69
CA HIS A 351 39.67 10.08 -25.84
C HIS A 351 38.49 10.87 -26.46
N HIS A 352 38.72 12.15 -26.80
CA HIS A 352 37.68 13.09 -27.27
C HIS A 352 36.86 12.56 -28.48
N LYS A 353 37.51 11.90 -29.45
CA LYS A 353 36.83 11.35 -30.64
C LYS A 353 35.86 10.20 -30.32
N PHE A 354 36.22 9.32 -29.38
CA PHE A 354 35.36 8.21 -28.94
C PHE A 354 34.16 8.74 -28.14
N ARG A 355 34.38 9.76 -27.29
CA ARG A 355 33.30 10.43 -26.57
C ARG A 355 32.31 11.10 -27.52
N LYS A 356 32.79 11.75 -28.60
CA LYS A 356 31.94 12.34 -29.65
C LYS A 356 31.11 11.26 -30.35
N PHE A 357 31.73 10.17 -30.78
CA PHE A 357 31.03 9.06 -31.43
C PHE A 357 29.97 8.41 -30.52
N LEU A 358 30.29 8.16 -29.24
CA LEU A 358 29.31 7.66 -28.27
C LEU A 358 28.17 8.64 -28.02
N HIS A 359 28.45 9.95 -28.00
CA HIS A 359 27.44 10.98 -27.83
C HIS A 359 26.52 11.07 -29.05
N ASP A 360 27.07 11.00 -30.26
CA ASP A 360 26.30 11.00 -31.50
C ASP A 360 25.45 9.74 -31.62
N GLY A 361 26.01 8.57 -31.27
CA GLY A 361 25.28 7.30 -31.19
C GLY A 361 24.15 7.32 -30.17
N LYS A 362 24.40 7.84 -28.95
CA LYS A 362 23.38 8.06 -27.90
C LYS A 362 22.25 8.96 -28.42
N ARG A 363 22.60 10.07 -29.08
CA ARG A 363 21.63 11.03 -29.63
C ARG A 363 20.77 10.37 -30.71
N LEU A 364 21.37 9.61 -31.63
CA LEU A 364 20.64 8.90 -32.69
C LEU A 364 19.69 7.84 -32.10
N LEU A 365 20.17 7.04 -31.16
CA LEU A 365 19.36 6.02 -30.47
C LEU A 365 18.17 6.65 -29.74
N LEU A 366 18.41 7.71 -28.94
CA LEU A 366 17.33 8.37 -28.20
C LEU A 366 16.36 9.11 -29.12
N SER A 367 16.82 9.66 -30.25
CA SER A 367 15.95 10.24 -31.28
C SER A 367 15.04 9.18 -31.90
N PHE A 368 15.57 7.99 -32.19
CA PHE A 368 14.77 6.85 -32.64
C PHE A 368 13.76 6.42 -31.58
N CYS A 369 14.17 6.30 -30.32
CA CYS A 369 13.26 5.97 -29.21
C CYS A 369 12.15 7.00 -29.04
N ILE A 370 12.42 8.30 -29.21
CA ILE A 370 11.39 9.35 -29.18
C ILE A 370 10.38 9.14 -30.32
N GLY A 371 10.84 8.85 -31.54
CA GLY A 371 9.97 8.53 -32.66
C GLY A 371 9.06 7.32 -32.39
N VAL A 372 9.64 6.24 -31.85
CA VAL A 372 8.91 5.03 -31.44
C VAL A 372 7.90 5.34 -30.33
N GLN A 373 8.27 6.12 -29.32
CA GLN A 373 7.38 6.55 -28.23
C GLN A 373 6.15 7.29 -28.77
N VAL A 374 6.38 8.27 -29.65
CA VAL A 374 5.32 9.05 -30.30
C VAL A 374 4.40 8.16 -31.13
N LEU A 375 4.97 7.22 -31.89
CA LEU A 375 4.19 6.28 -32.70
C LEU A 375 3.30 5.39 -31.82
N ILE A 376 3.84 4.82 -30.74
CA ILE A 376 3.08 3.96 -29.81
C ILE A 376 1.91 4.75 -29.22
N VAL A 377 2.17 5.96 -28.70
CA VAL A 377 1.12 6.78 -28.07
C VAL A 377 0.01 7.10 -29.08
N ARG A 378 0.36 7.46 -30.33
CA ARG A 378 -0.64 7.70 -31.40
C ARG A 378 -1.45 6.46 -31.74
N VAL A 379 -0.80 5.30 -31.87
CA VAL A 379 -1.49 4.03 -32.14
C VAL A 379 -2.42 3.68 -30.98
N SER A 380 -1.98 3.81 -29.73
CA SER A 380 -2.81 3.54 -28.56
C SER A 380 -4.01 4.49 -28.46
N LYS A 381 -3.85 5.78 -28.80
CA LYS A 381 -4.95 6.76 -28.88
C LYS A 381 -5.97 6.39 -29.97
N LEU A 382 -5.50 6.04 -31.16
CA LEU A 382 -6.35 5.58 -32.26
C LEU A 382 -7.14 4.31 -31.86
N VAL A 383 -6.45 3.35 -31.24
CA VAL A 383 -7.05 2.11 -30.74
C VAL A 383 -8.14 2.40 -29.70
N LEU A 384 -7.90 3.34 -28.78
CA LEU A 384 -8.88 3.76 -27.79
C LEU A 384 -10.11 4.40 -28.45
N LEU A 385 -9.93 5.26 -29.45
CA LEU A 385 -11.02 5.90 -30.18
C LEU A 385 -11.90 4.87 -30.91
N VAL A 386 -11.28 3.94 -31.65
CA VAL A 386 -12.00 2.84 -32.32
C VAL A 386 -12.73 1.97 -31.30
N SER A 387 -12.08 1.64 -30.17
CA SER A 387 -12.70 0.87 -29.09
C SER A 387 -13.90 1.58 -28.48
N ALA A 388 -13.82 2.90 -28.29
CA ALA A 388 -14.90 3.70 -27.73
C ALA A 388 -16.13 3.75 -28.66
N VAL A 389 -15.92 3.87 -29.97
CA VAL A 389 -16.99 3.78 -30.98
C VAL A 389 -17.65 2.39 -30.94
N PHE A 390 -16.85 1.32 -30.87
CA PHE A 390 -17.35 -0.05 -30.77
C PHE A 390 -18.18 -0.27 -29.51
N VAL A 391 -17.68 0.17 -28.34
CA VAL A 391 -18.40 0.06 -27.06
C VAL A 391 -19.69 0.90 -27.07
N LYS A 392 -19.68 2.09 -27.67
CA LYS A 392 -20.90 2.91 -27.84
C LYS A 392 -21.96 2.17 -28.66
N GLY A 393 -21.55 1.50 -29.74
CA GLY A 393 -22.42 0.64 -30.55
C GLY A 393 -23.00 -0.52 -29.74
N LEU A 394 -22.18 -1.22 -28.96
CA LEU A 394 -22.64 -2.29 -28.08
C LEU A 394 -23.66 -1.78 -27.05
N ILE A 395 -23.37 -0.68 -26.34
CA ILE A 395 -24.28 -0.10 -25.35
C ILE A 395 -25.62 0.29 -25.99
N PHE A 396 -25.58 0.91 -27.17
CA PHE A 396 -26.80 1.27 -27.91
C PHE A 396 -27.63 0.03 -28.27
N CYS A 397 -27.00 -1.04 -28.75
CA CYS A 397 -27.68 -2.32 -29.05
C CYS A 397 -28.30 -2.97 -27.80
N PHE A 398 -27.58 -3.00 -26.67
CA PHE A 398 -28.09 -3.57 -25.42
C PHE A 398 -29.18 -2.70 -24.76
N SER A 399 -29.10 -1.37 -24.88
CA SER A 399 -30.14 -0.47 -24.37
C SER A 399 -31.48 -0.60 -25.09
N LYS A 400 -31.50 -1.15 -26.32
CA LYS A 400 -32.74 -1.40 -27.06
C LYS A 400 -33.52 -2.63 -26.55
N ASN A 401 -32.89 -3.48 -25.72
CA ASN A 401 -33.47 -4.70 -25.16
C ASN A 401 -33.69 -4.67 -23.63
N SER A 402 -33.40 -3.53 -22.97
CA SER A 402 -33.57 -3.40 -21.52
C SER A 402 -34.21 -2.05 -21.20
N SER A 403 -35.51 -2.06 -20.88
CA SER A 403 -36.14 -0.93 -20.19
C SER A 403 -35.72 -0.97 -18.73
N ALA A 404 -34.57 -0.39 -18.40
CA ALA A 404 -34.13 -0.20 -17.03
C ALA A 404 -33.47 1.18 -16.87
N ASN A 405 -34.24 2.24 -17.12
CA ASN A 405 -33.93 3.56 -16.62
C ASN A 405 -34.61 3.73 -15.25
N SER A 406 -33.86 3.51 -14.18
CA SER A 406 -34.22 4.06 -12.86
C SER A 406 -33.04 4.30 -11.91
N ILE A 407 -31.82 3.90 -12.22
CA ILE A 407 -30.69 4.01 -11.26
C ILE A 407 -29.91 5.34 -11.39
N ASP A 408 -30.13 6.13 -12.45
CA ASP A 408 -29.32 7.33 -12.73
C ASP A 408 -29.81 8.60 -12.00
N CYS A 409 -31.04 8.61 -11.47
CA CYS A 409 -31.63 9.82 -10.87
C CYS A 409 -31.58 9.89 -9.34
N GLU A 410 -31.40 8.77 -8.62
CA GLU A 410 -31.41 8.78 -7.14
C GLU A 410 -30.02 9.06 -6.52
N LEU A 411 -28.95 8.93 -7.31
CA LEU A 411 -27.55 9.14 -6.88
C LEU A 411 -27.07 10.59 -6.96
N ARG A 412 -27.80 11.47 -7.66
CA ARG A 412 -27.48 12.90 -7.76
C ARG A 412 -27.75 13.67 -6.46
N ALA A 413 -28.57 13.12 -5.56
CA ALA A 413 -29.07 13.83 -4.39
C ALA A 413 -28.15 13.77 -3.15
N ARG A 414 -26.99 13.09 -3.21
CA ARG A 414 -26.14 12.84 -2.01
C ARG A 414 -24.74 13.47 -2.04
N MET A 415 -24.45 14.39 -2.96
CA MET A 415 -23.16 15.09 -3.03
C MET A 415 -23.34 16.59 -3.08
N ASP A 416 -23.38 17.24 -1.91
CA ASP A 416 -23.37 18.70 -1.77
C ASP A 416 -21.98 19.34 -1.99
N MET A 417 -20.93 18.54 -2.27
CA MET A 417 -19.59 19.05 -2.58
C MET A 417 -18.97 18.36 -3.80
N ASP A 418 -18.51 19.17 -4.75
CA ASP A 418 -17.82 18.69 -5.94
C ASP A 418 -16.33 18.40 -5.64
N PHE A 419 -15.98 17.12 -5.45
CA PHE A 419 -14.60 16.69 -5.20
C PHE A 419 -13.71 16.63 -6.47
N ARG A 420 -14.27 16.90 -7.66
CA ARG A 420 -13.54 16.88 -8.93
C ARG A 420 -12.25 17.72 -8.95
N PRO A 421 -12.14 18.88 -8.28
CA PRO A 421 -10.90 19.66 -8.26
C PRO A 421 -9.72 18.95 -7.59
N TYR A 422 -9.96 17.96 -6.73
CA TYR A 422 -8.92 17.25 -5.96
C TYR A 422 -8.39 16.00 -6.67
N VAL A 423 -8.91 15.67 -7.86
CA VAL A 423 -8.46 14.51 -8.64
C VAL A 423 -7.19 14.87 -9.43
N LEU A 424 -6.09 14.17 -9.16
CA LEU A 424 -4.83 14.38 -9.88
C LEU A 424 -4.87 13.74 -11.26
N ARG A 425 -4.60 14.54 -12.30
CA ARG A 425 -4.67 14.15 -13.72
C ARG A 425 -3.37 14.48 -14.45
N LEU A 426 -2.94 13.62 -15.36
CA LEU A 426 -1.94 13.98 -16.36
C LEU A 426 -2.59 14.88 -17.41
N GLU A 427 -1.78 15.72 -18.06
CA GLU A 427 -2.22 16.54 -19.16
C GLU A 427 -2.84 15.65 -20.27
N GLY A 428 -3.98 16.05 -20.84
CA GLY A 428 -4.65 15.29 -21.91
C GLY A 428 -5.47 14.07 -21.47
N GLU A 429 -5.48 13.69 -20.19
CA GLU A 429 -6.36 12.61 -19.71
C GLU A 429 -7.81 13.08 -19.63
N ALA A 430 -8.79 12.18 -19.85
CA ALA A 430 -10.21 12.45 -19.64
C ALA A 430 -10.52 12.71 -18.14
N ALA A 431 -11.61 13.43 -17.86
CA ALA A 431 -12.06 13.59 -16.47
C ALA A 431 -12.51 12.24 -15.92
N LEU A 432 -12.14 11.91 -14.68
CA LEU A 432 -12.66 10.71 -14.02
C LEU A 432 -14.18 10.77 -13.97
N ASP A 433 -14.82 9.64 -14.29
CA ASP A 433 -16.27 9.46 -14.15
C ASP A 433 -16.68 9.65 -12.68
N ASN A 434 -17.84 10.24 -12.45
CA ASN A 434 -18.43 10.41 -11.11
C ASN A 434 -18.49 9.07 -10.39
N ARG A 435 -18.83 7.99 -11.11
CA ARG A 435 -18.88 6.64 -10.54
C ARG A 435 -17.53 6.19 -9.98
N THR A 436 -16.42 6.53 -10.63
CA THR A 436 -15.08 6.17 -10.14
C THR A 436 -14.73 6.97 -8.88
N VAL A 437 -15.03 8.27 -8.85
CA VAL A 437 -14.82 9.10 -7.66
C VAL A 437 -15.68 8.61 -6.49
N THR A 438 -16.96 8.29 -6.73
CA THR A 438 -17.84 7.72 -5.71
C THR A 438 -17.33 6.38 -5.19
N ASN A 439 -16.84 5.49 -6.05
CA ASN A 439 -16.24 4.23 -5.59
C ASN A 439 -15.02 4.47 -4.70
N ILE A 440 -14.16 5.44 -5.03
CA ILE A 440 -13.01 5.82 -4.19
C ILE A 440 -13.47 6.34 -2.83
N CYS A 441 -14.51 7.19 -2.80
CA CYS A 441 -15.09 7.67 -1.55
C CYS A 441 -15.73 6.54 -0.72
N ASN A 442 -16.42 5.60 -1.36
CA ASN A 442 -17.05 4.47 -0.68
C ASN A 442 -16.01 3.55 0.00
N GLU A 443 -14.84 3.35 -0.60
CA GLU A 443 -13.74 2.61 0.04
C GLU A 443 -13.28 3.30 1.33
N LEU A 444 -13.18 4.63 1.31
CA LEU A 444 -12.83 5.40 2.50
C LEU A 444 -13.94 5.33 3.56
N ASP A 445 -15.20 5.45 3.16
CA ASP A 445 -16.34 5.36 4.06
C ASP A 445 -16.43 3.97 4.71
N GLU A 446 -16.06 2.90 4.00
CA GLU A 446 -15.94 1.56 4.57
C GLU A 446 -14.81 1.46 5.61
N LEU A 447 -13.67 2.13 5.39
CA LEU A 447 -12.57 2.21 6.36
C LEU A 447 -13.00 2.98 7.62
N ILE A 448 -13.64 4.13 7.45
CA ILE A 448 -14.19 4.91 8.57
C ILE A 448 -15.19 4.05 9.36
N ARG A 449 -16.12 3.36 8.67
CA ARG A 449 -17.07 2.45 9.31
C ARG A 449 -16.39 1.27 10.03
N THR A 450 -15.27 0.79 9.51
CA THR A 450 -14.46 -0.23 10.18
C THR A 450 -13.83 0.31 11.46
N GLY A 451 -13.38 1.57 11.45
CA GLY A 451 -12.91 2.28 12.63
C GLY A 451 -14.02 2.50 13.68
N GLN A 452 -15.22 2.93 13.24
CA GLN A 452 -16.39 3.10 14.11
C GLN A 452 -16.73 1.83 14.91
N LYS A 453 -16.57 0.64 14.31
CA LYS A 453 -16.79 -0.64 15.01
C LYS A 453 -15.80 -0.92 16.14
N LYS A 454 -14.66 -0.23 16.15
CA LYS A 454 -13.58 -0.36 17.14
C LYS A 454 -13.57 0.77 18.18
N GLN A 455 -14.63 1.57 18.24
CA GLN A 455 -14.74 2.67 19.20
C GLN A 455 -14.51 2.22 20.65
N SER A 456 -13.79 3.07 21.38
CA SER A 456 -13.44 2.93 22.78
C SER A 456 -14.60 3.32 23.69
N LYS A 457 -15.57 2.40 23.87
CA LYS A 457 -16.80 2.66 24.64
C LYS A 457 -16.54 3.04 26.09
N ASN A 458 -15.54 2.42 26.73
CA ASN A 458 -15.22 2.69 28.14
C ASN A 458 -14.59 4.08 28.29
N LEU A 459 -13.71 4.46 27.36
CA LEU A 459 -13.14 5.81 27.30
C LEU A 459 -14.23 6.88 27.10
N ILE A 460 -15.18 6.65 26.19
CA ILE A 460 -16.30 7.57 25.95
C ILE A 460 -17.13 7.79 27.22
N GLU A 461 -17.43 6.71 27.95
CA GLU A 461 -18.15 6.80 29.23
C GLU A 461 -17.35 7.59 30.27
N LEU A 462 -16.03 7.39 30.33
CA LEU A 462 -15.15 8.15 31.23
C LEU A 462 -15.11 9.64 30.86
N LEU A 463 -15.02 9.98 29.57
CA LEU A 463 -14.99 11.37 29.10
C LEU A 463 -16.27 12.11 29.47
N ARG A 464 -17.44 11.46 29.40
CA ARG A 464 -18.72 12.06 29.81
C ARG A 464 -18.80 12.47 31.29
N LYS A 465 -17.91 11.96 32.15
CA LYS A 465 -17.86 12.36 33.57
C LYS A 465 -17.30 13.77 33.81
N SER A 466 -16.56 14.32 32.85
CA SER A 466 -15.96 15.65 32.96
C SER A 466 -16.55 16.62 31.94
N VAL A 467 -16.70 17.88 32.33
CA VAL A 467 -17.07 18.99 31.44
C VAL A 467 -15.94 20.02 31.34
N SER A 468 -15.05 20.07 32.35
CA SER A 468 -13.95 21.04 32.45
C SER A 468 -12.60 20.44 32.05
N PHE A 469 -11.53 21.26 32.07
CA PHE A 469 -10.14 20.84 31.87
C PHE A 469 -9.27 21.05 33.13
N ASN A 470 -9.90 21.32 34.28
CA ASN A 470 -9.21 21.70 35.52
C ASN A 470 -8.27 20.61 36.07
N GLY A 471 -8.50 19.34 35.72
CA GLY A 471 -7.66 18.24 36.13
C GLY A 471 -6.22 18.36 35.64
N VAL A 472 -5.99 19.12 34.55
CA VAL A 472 -4.65 19.38 34.01
C VAL A 472 -3.81 20.22 34.98
N THR A 473 -4.40 21.11 35.79
CA THR A 473 -3.66 21.88 36.80
C THR A 473 -3.70 21.23 38.18
N LYS A 474 -4.80 20.53 38.51
CA LYS A 474 -4.99 19.95 39.85
C LYS A 474 -4.14 18.73 40.17
N PHE A 475 -3.55 18.07 39.17
CA PHE A 475 -2.78 16.84 39.43
C PHE A 475 -1.40 17.12 40.04
N ASP A 476 -0.83 18.31 39.80
CA ASP A 476 0.50 18.68 40.25
C ASP A 476 0.55 20.18 40.60
N SER A 477 0.98 20.51 41.82
CA SER A 477 1.06 21.90 42.31
C SER A 477 2.51 22.41 42.33
N SER A 478 2.67 23.70 42.00
CA SER A 478 3.93 24.44 42.14
C SER A 478 4.35 24.65 43.60
N ASP A 479 3.43 24.47 44.56
CA ASP A 479 3.72 24.56 46.00
C ASP A 479 4.57 23.38 46.51
N ILE A 480 4.71 22.31 45.71
CA ILE A 480 5.53 21.17 46.07
C ILE A 480 6.97 21.44 45.71
N ARG A 481 7.78 21.55 46.76
CA ARG A 481 9.22 21.70 46.61
C ARG A 481 9.81 20.52 45.85
N SER A 482 10.46 20.80 44.72
CA SER A 482 11.21 19.78 43.98
C SER A 482 12.20 19.06 44.90
N LEU A 483 12.28 17.73 44.75
CA LEU A 483 13.25 16.89 45.46
C LEU A 483 14.68 17.10 44.96
N HIS A 484 14.86 17.89 43.88
CA HIS A 484 16.15 18.27 43.31
C HIS A 484 16.23 19.78 43.08
N SER A 485 17.38 20.39 43.34
CA SER A 485 17.54 21.85 43.48
C SER A 485 17.74 22.65 42.18
N GLN A 486 17.85 22.00 41.00
CA GLN A 486 18.35 22.67 39.79
C GLN A 486 17.33 22.81 38.63
N SER A 487 16.35 21.91 38.47
CA SER A 487 15.28 22.06 37.47
C SER A 487 14.12 21.09 37.71
N GLU A 488 12.94 21.45 37.20
CA GLU A 488 11.71 20.67 37.28
C GLU A 488 11.59 19.74 36.05
N LEU A 489 11.26 18.47 36.28
CA LEU A 489 11.08 17.50 35.19
C LEU A 489 9.79 17.83 34.43
N PRO A 490 9.81 18.01 33.10
CA PRO A 490 8.61 18.27 32.32
C PRO A 490 7.68 17.05 32.34
N ASN A 491 6.37 17.27 32.43
CA ASN A 491 5.39 16.19 32.31
C ASN A 491 5.15 15.83 30.82
N CYS A 492 4.73 14.58 30.58
CA CYS A 492 4.08 14.17 29.35
C CYS A 492 2.61 13.83 29.64
N TRP A 493 1.76 13.61 28.64
CA TRP A 493 0.35 13.26 28.86
C TRP A 493 0.19 11.90 29.54
N THR A 494 0.99 10.92 29.12
CA THR A 494 0.87 9.52 29.57
C THR A 494 1.31 9.31 31.02
N LEU A 495 2.34 10.02 31.50
CA LEU A 495 2.90 9.78 32.84
C LEU A 495 1.93 10.14 34.00
N PRO A 496 1.25 11.31 34.01
CA PRO A 496 0.23 11.63 35.00
C PRO A 496 -0.95 10.66 34.94
N LEU A 497 -1.41 10.26 33.75
CA LEU A 497 -2.51 9.30 33.59
C LEU A 497 -2.18 7.94 34.23
N VAL A 498 -1.00 7.41 33.96
CA VAL A 498 -0.51 6.16 34.55
C VAL A 498 -0.40 6.30 36.08
N THR A 499 0.12 7.42 36.56
CA THR A 499 0.32 7.67 37.99
C THR A 499 -1.01 7.78 38.74
N LEU A 500 -1.95 8.61 38.25
CA LEU A 500 -3.29 8.78 38.83
C LEU A 500 -4.08 7.47 38.82
N THR A 501 -3.98 6.69 37.75
CA THR A 501 -4.65 5.38 37.66
C THR A 501 -4.05 4.38 38.64
N SER A 502 -2.72 4.40 38.82
CA SER A 502 -2.06 3.58 39.84
C SER A 502 -2.57 3.91 41.24
N ILE A 503 -2.74 5.21 41.55
CA ILE A 503 -3.30 5.67 42.82
C ILE A 503 -4.75 5.19 42.96
N ALA A 504 -5.60 5.43 41.95
CA ALA A 504 -7.02 5.08 41.97
C ALA A 504 -7.24 3.56 42.16
N VAL A 505 -6.46 2.73 41.48
CA VAL A 505 -6.53 1.25 41.59
C VAL A 505 -6.04 0.75 42.96
N SER A 506 -5.18 1.53 43.63
CA SER A 506 -4.61 1.19 44.95
C SER A 506 -5.48 1.61 46.14
N LEU A 507 -6.55 2.38 45.91
CA LEU A 507 -7.44 2.83 46.98
C LEU A 507 -8.15 1.63 47.64
N PRO A 508 -8.26 1.62 48.98
CA PRO A 508 -9.02 0.59 49.70
C PRO A 508 -10.52 0.76 49.49
N ASN A 509 -11.30 -0.28 49.77
CA ASN A 509 -12.78 -0.25 49.78
C ASN A 509 -13.47 0.16 48.47
N ILE A 510 -12.79 0.09 47.33
CA ILE A 510 -13.39 0.31 46.00
C ILE A 510 -13.93 -1.01 45.44
N VAL A 511 -15.12 -0.97 44.85
CA VAL A 511 -15.70 -2.11 44.14
C VAL A 511 -14.80 -2.48 42.95
N ASP A 512 -14.30 -3.72 42.93
CA ASP A 512 -13.37 -4.22 41.91
C ASP A 512 -13.84 -3.95 40.47
N GLN A 513 -15.16 -4.03 40.22
CA GLN A 513 -15.73 -3.75 38.92
C GLN A 513 -15.52 -2.29 38.48
N LYS A 514 -15.67 -1.31 39.38
CA LYS A 514 -15.43 0.12 39.07
C LYS A 514 -13.96 0.37 38.76
N SER A 515 -13.06 -0.22 39.54
CA SER A 515 -11.61 -0.13 39.32
C SER A 515 -11.20 -0.75 37.98
N LYS A 516 -11.77 -1.92 37.62
CA LYS A 516 -11.56 -2.56 36.31
C LYS A 516 -12.09 -1.71 35.16
N GLN A 517 -13.27 -1.10 35.30
CA GLN A 517 -13.87 -0.24 34.28
C GLN A 517 -13.03 1.01 34.02
N LEU A 518 -12.60 1.71 35.08
CA LEU A 518 -11.68 2.84 34.97
C LEU A 518 -10.36 2.42 34.31
N PHE A 519 -9.80 1.29 34.73
CA PHE A 519 -8.56 0.77 34.18
C PHE A 519 -8.66 0.51 32.65
N THR A 520 -9.73 -0.13 32.19
CA THR A 520 -9.97 -0.37 30.76
C THR A 520 -10.15 0.94 29.99
N ALA A 521 -10.92 1.89 30.53
CA ALA A 521 -11.12 3.21 29.93
C ALA A 521 -9.80 3.98 29.78
N VAL A 522 -8.94 3.95 30.81
CA VAL A 522 -7.62 4.60 30.74
C VAL A 522 -6.69 3.87 29.78
N SER A 523 -6.73 2.54 29.70
CA SER A 523 -5.94 1.78 28.72
C SER A 523 -6.28 2.20 27.28
N GLU A 524 -7.58 2.34 26.98
CA GLU A 524 -8.08 2.89 25.72
C GLU A 524 -7.62 4.34 25.51
N GLY A 525 -7.63 5.19 26.53
CA GLY A 525 -7.15 6.58 26.45
C GLY A 525 -5.64 6.73 26.24
N ILE A 526 -4.83 5.90 26.91
CA ILE A 526 -3.36 5.88 26.78
C ILE A 526 -2.95 5.53 25.36
N TYR A 527 -3.69 4.67 24.65
CA TYR A 527 -3.45 4.40 23.24
C TYR A 527 -3.44 5.68 22.39
N PHE A 528 -4.45 6.54 22.56
CA PHE A 528 -4.52 7.82 21.84
C PHE A 528 -3.49 8.83 22.34
N ALA A 529 -3.26 8.91 23.65
CA ALA A 529 -2.27 9.83 24.23
C ALA A 529 -0.85 9.54 23.71
N ARG A 530 -0.45 8.25 23.66
CA ARG A 530 0.82 7.83 23.03
C ARG A 530 0.90 8.25 21.57
N LEU A 531 -0.18 8.08 20.83
CA LEU A 531 -0.23 8.44 19.42
C LEU A 531 -0.04 9.95 19.21
N ILE A 532 -0.64 10.77 20.08
CA ILE A 532 -0.48 12.23 20.08
C ILE A 532 0.97 12.59 20.41
N GLU A 533 1.52 12.10 21.52
CA GLU A 533 2.89 12.37 21.95
C GLU A 533 3.95 11.99 20.90
N LEU A 534 3.77 10.84 20.22
CA LEU A 534 4.67 10.40 19.14
C LEU A 534 4.57 11.29 17.90
N THR A 535 3.42 11.91 17.65
CA THR A 535 3.19 12.75 16.48
C THR A 535 3.62 14.20 16.72
N THR A 536 3.54 14.69 17.96
CA THR A 536 3.85 16.08 18.34
C THR A 536 5.30 16.27 18.77
N ASN A 537 5.93 15.29 19.42
CA ASN A 537 7.34 15.39 19.86
C ASN A 537 8.30 14.65 18.91
N SER A 538 8.60 15.25 17.76
CA SER A 538 9.56 14.73 16.78
C SER A 538 11.02 14.82 17.22
N ASN A 539 11.33 15.62 18.24
CA ASN A 539 12.72 15.90 18.65
C ASN A 539 13.27 14.87 19.64
N GLY A 540 12.44 13.96 20.15
CA GLY A 540 12.85 12.88 21.05
C GLY A 540 13.08 13.33 22.51
N GLU A 541 12.90 14.62 22.82
CA GLU A 541 13.23 15.22 24.11
C GLU A 541 12.49 14.59 25.30
N LEU A 542 11.28 14.03 25.10
CA LEU A 542 10.50 13.33 26.14
C LEU A 542 10.54 11.80 26.01
N GLU A 543 11.49 11.22 25.27
CA GLU A 543 11.58 9.76 25.10
C GLU A 543 11.77 9.00 26.41
N SER A 544 12.66 9.46 27.30
CA SER A 544 12.88 8.85 28.61
C SER A 544 11.64 8.88 29.51
N ILE A 545 10.87 9.97 29.44
CA ILE A 545 9.65 10.18 30.23
C ILE A 545 8.51 9.29 29.73
N ARG A 546 8.34 9.16 28.41
CA ARG A 546 7.40 8.22 27.79
C ARG A 546 7.75 6.76 28.13
N ASN A 547 9.03 6.41 28.06
CA ASN A 547 9.51 5.09 28.47
C ASN A 547 9.23 4.81 29.96
N ALA A 548 9.32 5.83 30.82
CA ALA A 548 8.95 5.71 32.23
C ALA A 548 7.45 5.43 32.42
N ALA A 549 6.59 6.14 31.68
CA ALA A 549 5.15 5.89 31.67
C ALA A 549 4.84 4.46 31.19
N ASP A 550 5.48 3.99 30.12
CA ASP A 550 5.28 2.66 29.57
C ASP A 550 5.69 1.54 30.54
N VAL A 551 6.87 1.66 31.15
CA VAL A 551 7.36 0.68 32.15
C VAL A 551 6.46 0.68 33.40
N ALA A 552 6.00 1.86 33.84
CA ALA A 552 5.08 1.95 34.96
C ALA A 552 3.72 1.33 34.62
N TRP A 553 3.18 1.59 33.42
CA TRP A 553 1.88 1.07 32.99
C TRP A 553 1.85 -0.45 32.93
N VAL A 554 2.87 -1.09 32.32
CA VAL A 554 2.96 -2.56 32.22
C VAL A 554 2.89 -3.23 33.60
N ARG A 555 3.54 -2.62 34.61
CA ARG A 555 3.53 -3.15 35.98
C ARG A 555 2.16 -3.05 36.63
N VAL A 556 1.48 -1.94 36.43
CA VAL A 556 0.12 -1.72 36.94
C VAL A 556 -0.89 -2.64 36.24
N GLU A 557 -0.71 -2.84 34.92
CA GLU A 557 -1.56 -3.70 34.09
C GLU A 557 -1.46 -5.17 34.46
N LEU A 558 -0.23 -5.69 34.60
CA LEU A 558 0.00 -7.12 34.82
C LEU A 558 -0.07 -7.50 36.30
N TYR A 559 0.41 -6.65 37.20
CA TYR A 559 0.63 -7.01 38.60
C TYR A 559 -0.21 -6.20 39.59
N ARG A 560 -0.91 -5.14 39.15
CA ARG A 560 -1.60 -4.19 40.06
C ARG A 560 -0.68 -3.61 41.15
N GLU A 561 0.61 -3.58 40.85
CA GLU A 561 1.69 -3.14 41.73
C GLU A 561 2.41 -1.93 41.15
N TRP A 562 3.04 -1.15 42.03
CA TRP A 562 3.87 -0.02 41.69
C TRP A 562 5.25 -0.25 42.28
N GLN A 563 6.23 -0.46 41.40
CA GLN A 563 7.63 -0.75 41.76
C GLN A 563 7.83 -1.93 42.75
N ASP A 564 7.14 -3.05 42.53
CA ASP A 564 7.32 -4.31 43.29
C ASP A 564 6.87 -4.25 44.76
N LYS A 565 5.89 -3.38 45.09
CA LYS A 565 5.33 -3.22 46.44
C LYS A 565 3.80 -3.25 46.42
N GLU A 566 3.20 -3.94 47.38
CA GLU A 566 1.76 -3.85 47.67
C GLU A 566 1.43 -2.47 48.26
N ILE A 567 0.38 -1.84 47.71
CA ILE A 567 0.11 -0.41 47.90
C ILE A 567 -1.08 -0.16 48.84
N LYS A 568 -1.87 -1.18 49.17
CA LYS A 568 -3.14 -0.98 49.90
C LYS A 568 -2.88 -0.58 51.37
N GLY A 569 -3.20 0.66 51.71
CA GLY A 569 -3.40 1.13 53.09
C GLY A 569 -4.81 0.78 53.61
N ARG A 570 -5.10 1.11 54.87
CA ARG A 570 -6.45 0.94 55.44
C ARG A 570 -7.41 2.04 55.00
N THR A 571 -6.88 3.21 54.68
CA THR A 571 -7.64 4.38 54.19
C THR A 571 -6.92 5.01 52.99
N HIS A 572 -7.64 5.78 52.16
CA HIS A 572 -7.03 6.51 51.05
C HIS A 572 -5.86 7.41 51.47
N LYS A 573 -5.94 8.11 52.62
CA LYS A 573 -4.87 8.98 53.14
C LYS A 573 -3.62 8.20 53.51
N GLU A 574 -3.77 7.03 54.15
CA GLU A 574 -2.65 6.14 54.47
C GLU A 574 -2.00 5.59 53.20
N THR A 575 -2.81 5.21 52.21
CA THR A 575 -2.34 4.76 50.89
C THR A 575 -1.53 5.84 50.17
N LEU A 576 -2.06 7.08 50.11
CA LEU A 576 -1.40 8.23 49.49
C LEU A 576 -0.06 8.56 50.19
N GLN A 577 -0.04 8.55 51.53
CA GLN A 577 1.18 8.81 52.30
C GLN A 577 2.23 7.72 52.06
N LYS A 578 1.84 6.44 52.10
CA LYS A 578 2.73 5.31 51.79
C LYS A 578 3.32 5.40 50.38
N LEU A 579 2.52 5.79 49.39
CA LEU A 579 2.99 5.99 48.02
C LEU A 579 3.99 7.16 47.93
N SER A 580 3.64 8.31 48.52
CA SER A 580 4.49 9.50 48.58
C SER A 580 5.84 9.21 49.22
N ASP A 581 5.87 8.56 50.38
CA ASP A 581 7.09 8.30 51.14
C ASP A 581 8.00 7.27 50.43
N ASN A 582 7.41 6.24 49.84
CA ASN A 582 8.16 5.24 49.07
C ASN A 582 8.77 5.86 47.80
N ALA A 583 8.02 6.71 47.12
CA ALA A 583 8.45 7.44 45.95
C ALA A 583 9.58 8.43 46.29
N GLU A 584 9.41 9.22 47.35
CA GLU A 584 10.42 10.14 47.87
C GLU A 584 11.72 9.43 48.24
N LYS A 585 11.63 8.30 48.96
CA LYS A 585 12.79 7.47 49.32
C LYS A 585 13.54 7.00 48.07
N THR A 586 12.83 6.65 47.01
CA THR A 586 13.44 6.18 45.76
C THR A 586 14.21 7.30 45.06
N VAL A 587 13.62 8.50 44.97
CA VAL A 587 14.28 9.68 44.37
C VAL A 587 15.46 10.17 45.23
N LYS A 588 15.30 10.23 46.56
CA LYS A 588 16.38 10.59 47.50
C LYS A 588 17.54 9.60 47.47
N ASN A 589 17.26 8.30 47.39
CA ASN A 589 18.31 7.28 47.28
C ASN A 589 19.11 7.42 45.98
N PHE A 590 18.47 7.82 44.88
CA PHE A 590 19.16 8.04 43.61
C PHE A 590 20.04 9.30 43.65
N THR A 591 19.48 10.42 44.12
CA THR A 591 20.15 11.72 44.20
C THR A 591 21.30 11.76 45.22
N THR A 592 21.26 10.93 46.27
CA THR A 592 22.33 10.84 47.28
C THR A 592 23.45 9.86 46.92
N LYS A 593 23.18 8.86 46.07
CA LYS A 593 24.15 7.80 45.71
C LYS A 593 24.92 8.07 44.42
N THR A 594 24.43 8.95 43.56
CA THR A 594 24.94 9.13 42.20
C THR A 594 25.55 10.53 42.09
N ASN A 595 26.85 10.63 41.88
CA ASN A 595 27.53 11.88 41.49
C ASN A 595 28.15 11.64 40.12
N ASP A 596 27.63 12.30 39.08
CA ASP A 596 28.23 12.46 37.73
C ASP A 596 27.07 12.70 36.75
N PHE A 597 27.00 13.88 36.12
CA PHE A 597 26.16 14.29 34.97
C PHE A 597 24.66 13.89 34.87
N LEU A 598 24.27 12.63 35.11
CA LEU A 598 22.90 12.08 35.07
C LEU A 598 21.96 12.73 36.09
N VAL A 599 22.51 13.27 37.19
CA VAL A 599 21.71 13.98 38.20
C VAL A 599 21.44 15.43 37.79
N GLN A 600 22.27 16.02 36.91
CA GLN A 600 22.16 17.43 36.50
C GLN A 600 21.02 17.68 35.52
N ASP A 601 20.66 16.69 34.70
CA ASP A 601 19.55 16.79 33.75
C ASP A 601 18.46 15.75 34.07
N PRO A 602 17.28 16.20 34.56
CA PRO A 602 16.13 15.34 34.85
C PRO A 602 15.68 14.46 33.69
N VAL A 603 15.91 14.89 32.44
CA VAL A 603 15.54 14.10 31.25
C VAL A 603 16.38 12.82 31.13
N ASN A 604 17.58 12.79 31.73
CA ASN A 604 18.47 11.62 31.72
C ASN A 604 18.28 10.70 32.94
N TRP A 605 17.28 10.95 33.79
CA TRP A 605 17.02 10.11 34.94
C TRP A 605 16.59 8.69 34.52
N PRO A 606 16.93 7.65 35.29
CA PRO A 606 16.42 6.31 35.04
C PRO A 606 14.89 6.29 35.10
N VAL A 607 14.25 5.53 34.21
CA VAL A 607 12.78 5.42 34.10
C VAL A 607 12.06 5.18 35.45
N LYS A 608 12.67 4.39 36.35
CA LYS A 608 12.13 4.11 37.69
C LYS A 608 12.13 5.34 38.60
N VAL A 609 13.12 6.21 38.46
CA VAL A 609 13.25 7.46 39.24
C VAL A 609 12.29 8.51 38.71
N ILE A 610 12.15 8.63 37.38
CA ILE A 610 11.15 9.50 36.73
C ILE A 610 9.73 9.16 37.21
N ALA A 611 9.35 7.89 37.15
CA ALA A 611 8.05 7.44 37.62
C ALA A 611 7.85 7.66 39.13
N ALA A 612 8.91 7.51 39.94
CA ALA A 612 8.88 7.84 41.37
C ALA A 612 8.69 9.33 41.62
N ASN A 613 9.36 10.20 40.87
CA ASN A 613 9.20 11.64 41.02
C ASN A 613 7.76 12.08 40.74
N SER A 614 7.17 11.60 39.64
CA SER A 614 5.75 11.83 39.31
C SER A 614 4.82 11.34 40.42
N MET A 615 4.99 10.10 40.91
CA MET A 615 4.19 9.55 42.01
C MET A 615 4.27 10.41 43.28
N HIS A 616 5.48 10.84 43.67
CA HIS A 616 5.66 11.68 44.84
C HIS A 616 4.91 13.01 44.71
N ARG A 617 5.09 13.70 43.59
CA ARG A 617 4.46 15.01 43.37
C ARG A 617 2.94 14.94 43.32
N ILE A 618 2.39 13.99 42.57
CA ILE A 618 0.94 13.85 42.43
C ILE A 618 0.29 13.47 43.76
N THR A 619 0.85 12.49 44.47
CA THR A 619 0.31 12.09 45.79
C THR A 619 0.42 13.21 46.81
N ARG A 620 1.50 13.98 46.81
CA ARG A 620 1.67 15.13 47.72
C ARG A 620 0.73 16.28 47.37
N THR A 621 0.47 16.53 46.08
CA THR A 621 -0.50 17.56 45.62
C THR A 621 -1.88 17.24 46.14
N ILE A 622 -2.29 15.99 45.91
CA ILE A 622 -3.55 15.47 46.42
C ILE A 622 -3.60 15.60 47.94
N LEU A 623 -2.57 15.20 48.69
CA LEU A 623 -2.57 15.34 50.15
C LEU A 623 -2.66 16.80 50.64
N LEU A 624 -2.05 17.75 49.92
CA LEU A 624 -2.08 19.17 50.28
C LEU A 624 -3.47 19.79 50.09
N ASP A 625 -4.14 19.45 48.99
CA ASP A 625 -5.50 19.89 48.65
C ASP A 625 -6.58 19.31 49.61
N HIS A 626 -6.21 18.37 50.49
CA HIS A 626 -7.12 17.64 51.39
C HIS A 626 -6.73 17.76 52.87
N LYS A 627 -6.06 18.85 53.28
CA LYS A 627 -5.67 19.05 54.69
C LYS A 627 -6.85 19.20 55.65
N ASP A 628 -8.03 19.61 55.18
CA ASP A 628 -9.17 20.01 56.01
C ASP A 628 -10.42 19.10 55.91
N ASP A 629 -10.38 17.97 55.18
CA ASP A 629 -11.58 17.21 54.78
C ASP A 629 -11.50 15.70 55.20
N ASP A 630 -11.32 15.44 56.50
CA ASP A 630 -11.12 14.09 57.07
C ASP A 630 -12.37 13.15 56.99
N ASP A 631 -13.54 13.67 56.59
CA ASP A 631 -14.81 12.94 56.55
C ASP A 631 -15.13 12.26 55.19
N ARG A 632 -14.27 12.42 54.17
CA ARG A 632 -14.54 11.87 52.82
C ARG A 632 -14.34 10.36 52.73
N THR A 633 -15.21 9.71 51.97
CA THR A 633 -15.14 8.26 51.75
C THR A 633 -14.10 7.91 50.67
N ASP A 634 -13.53 6.69 50.74
CA ASP A 634 -12.60 6.20 49.70
C ASP A 634 -13.25 6.23 48.30
N GLY A 635 -14.57 6.04 48.21
CA GLY A 635 -15.35 6.12 46.98
C GLY A 635 -15.41 7.53 46.37
N GLU A 636 -15.57 8.57 47.18
CA GLU A 636 -15.54 9.97 46.72
C GLU A 636 -14.16 10.34 46.18
N MET A 637 -13.10 9.87 46.85
CA MET A 637 -11.73 10.07 46.39
C MET A 637 -11.49 9.38 45.04
N PHE A 638 -12.00 8.16 44.86
CA PHE A 638 -11.92 7.43 43.60
C PHE A 638 -12.65 8.15 42.45
N GLU A 639 -13.86 8.67 42.69
CA GLU A 639 -14.59 9.44 41.66
C GLU A 639 -13.87 10.75 41.33
N ARG A 640 -13.28 11.45 42.31
CA ARG A 640 -12.47 12.65 42.07
C ARG A 640 -11.25 12.36 41.18
N LEU A 641 -10.53 11.28 41.46
CA LEU A 641 -9.42 10.82 40.60
C LEU A 641 -9.92 10.46 39.19
N SER A 642 -11.07 9.79 39.09
CA SER A 642 -11.68 9.44 37.80
C SER A 642 -12.01 10.68 36.97
N VAL A 643 -12.55 11.73 37.61
CA VAL A 643 -12.82 13.02 36.96
C VAL A 643 -11.51 13.68 36.53
N MET A 644 -10.49 13.74 37.39
CA MET A 644 -9.18 14.33 37.04
C MET A 644 -8.52 13.63 35.84
N ILE A 645 -8.54 12.30 35.82
CA ILE A 645 -8.06 11.49 34.68
C ILE A 645 -8.85 11.81 33.41
N SER A 646 -10.18 11.92 33.52
CA SER A 646 -11.06 12.26 32.41
C SER A 646 -10.75 13.65 31.84
N GLU A 647 -10.48 14.65 32.69
CA GLU A 647 -10.14 16.01 32.29
C GLU A 647 -8.79 16.09 31.58
N ILE A 648 -7.77 15.35 32.07
CA ILE A 648 -6.45 15.26 31.41
C ILE A 648 -6.58 14.55 30.05
N LEU A 649 -7.35 13.45 29.98
CA LEU A 649 -7.62 12.76 28.72
C LEU A 649 -8.35 13.67 27.72
N ALA A 650 -9.35 14.40 28.19
CA ALA A 650 -10.10 15.32 27.33
C ALA A 650 -9.18 16.41 26.74
N ALA A 651 -8.33 17.03 27.56
CA ALA A 651 -7.36 18.02 27.10
C ALA A 651 -6.38 17.43 26.07
N CYS A 652 -5.80 16.25 26.37
CA CYS A 652 -4.92 15.54 25.47
C CYS A 652 -5.58 15.29 24.10
N LEU A 653 -6.79 14.72 24.11
CA LEU A 653 -7.52 14.29 22.93
C LEU A 653 -8.00 15.44 22.03
N THR A 654 -7.98 16.70 22.49
CA THR A 654 -8.22 17.87 21.61
C THR A 654 -7.23 17.92 20.43
N ASN A 655 -6.04 17.35 20.60
CA ASN A 655 -5.01 17.26 19.56
C ASN A 655 -5.28 16.18 18.51
N LEU A 656 -6.30 15.34 18.68
CA LEU A 656 -6.51 14.17 17.83
C LEU A 656 -6.86 14.54 16.38
N ALA A 657 -7.65 15.61 16.18
CA ALA A 657 -7.93 16.14 14.85
C ALA A 657 -6.64 16.55 14.12
N ARG A 658 -5.69 17.17 14.84
CA ARG A 658 -4.36 17.53 14.32
C ARG A 658 -3.56 16.28 13.95
N VAL A 659 -3.55 15.25 14.80
CA VAL A 659 -2.85 13.98 14.51
C VAL A 659 -3.40 13.30 13.25
N ILE A 660 -4.72 13.22 13.11
CA ILE A 660 -5.39 12.67 11.92
C ILE A 660 -4.98 13.48 10.68
N SER A 661 -5.03 14.81 10.79
CA SER A 661 -4.60 15.72 9.73
C SER A 661 -3.13 15.48 9.35
N LEU A 662 -2.20 15.47 10.31
CA LEU A 662 -0.76 15.24 10.08
C LEU A 662 -0.49 13.89 9.39
N LYS A 663 -1.20 12.82 9.75
CA LYS A 663 -1.12 11.54 9.05
C LYS A 663 -1.51 11.63 7.58
N CYS A 664 -2.49 12.48 7.23
CA CYS A 664 -2.84 12.74 5.83
C CYS A 664 -1.75 13.48 5.03
N HIS A 665 -0.83 14.18 5.70
CA HIS A 665 0.21 15.02 5.07
C HIS A 665 1.47 14.25 4.65
N SER A 666 1.48 12.91 4.64
CA SER A 666 2.66 12.12 4.31
C SER A 666 3.26 12.47 2.93
N ASN A 667 4.55 12.82 2.94
CA ASN A 667 5.30 13.22 1.76
C ASN A 667 5.59 12.03 0.83
N ASP A 668 5.97 10.88 1.39
CA ASP A 668 6.35 9.72 0.60
C ASP A 668 5.13 9.09 -0.07
N ILE A 669 5.14 9.05 -1.41
CA ILE A 669 4.12 8.42 -2.24
C ILE A 669 3.88 6.94 -1.82
N LYS A 670 4.91 6.23 -1.34
CA LYS A 670 4.78 4.83 -0.89
C LYS A 670 3.94 4.70 0.37
N GLU A 671 4.12 5.62 1.30
CA GLU A 671 3.48 5.55 2.62
C GLU A 671 2.18 6.34 2.66
N ARG A 672 1.96 7.24 1.70
CA ARG A 672 0.80 8.13 1.64
C ARG A 672 -0.53 7.38 1.70
N GLU A 673 -0.75 6.39 0.85
CA GLU A 673 -2.00 5.60 0.86
C GLU A 673 -2.18 4.90 2.22
N LYS A 674 -1.13 4.26 2.73
CA LYS A 674 -1.17 3.56 4.02
C LYS A 674 -1.44 4.53 5.19
N SER A 675 -0.82 5.70 5.17
CA SER A 675 -0.97 6.70 6.23
C SER A 675 -2.35 7.33 6.23
N ILE A 676 -2.92 7.62 5.05
CA ILE A 676 -4.31 8.11 4.94
C ILE A 676 -5.31 7.03 5.35
N ARG A 677 -5.08 5.74 5.02
CA ARG A 677 -5.91 4.64 5.53
C ARG A 677 -5.89 4.57 7.05
N GLN A 678 -4.73 4.75 7.67
CA GLN A 678 -4.61 4.83 9.13
C GLN A 678 -5.35 6.05 9.69
N ALA A 679 -5.25 7.21 9.04
CA ALA A 679 -5.99 8.41 9.43
C ALA A 679 -7.52 8.19 9.35
N ALA A 680 -8.01 7.50 8.32
CA ALA A 680 -9.42 7.18 8.15
C ALA A 680 -9.95 6.21 9.23
N LEU A 681 -9.16 5.18 9.56
CA LEU A 681 -9.48 4.26 10.65
C LEU A 681 -9.52 5.02 11.99
N LEU A 682 -8.51 5.84 12.24
CA LEU A 682 -8.42 6.65 13.46
C LEU A 682 -9.57 7.64 13.58
N LEU A 683 -9.96 8.29 12.48
CA LEU A 683 -11.14 9.16 12.43
C LEU A 683 -12.41 8.42 12.83
N GLY A 684 -12.63 7.20 12.31
CA GLY A 684 -13.78 6.38 12.70
C GLY A 684 -13.72 5.90 14.16
N GLU A 685 -12.53 5.49 14.63
CA GLU A 685 -12.31 5.04 16.01
C GLU A 685 -12.56 6.15 17.05
N SER A 686 -12.37 7.41 16.66
CA SER A 686 -12.44 8.57 17.54
C SER A 686 -13.57 9.55 17.26
N GLU A 687 -14.48 9.22 16.34
CA GLU A 687 -15.58 10.11 15.93
C GLU A 687 -16.41 10.63 17.12
N GLU A 688 -16.93 9.72 17.95
CA GLU A 688 -17.74 10.10 19.13
C GLU A 688 -16.91 10.86 20.18
N ILE A 689 -15.60 10.61 20.26
CA ILE A 689 -14.69 11.35 21.14
C ILE A 689 -14.57 12.79 20.66
N LEU A 690 -14.35 12.99 19.35
CA LEU A 690 -14.23 14.32 18.75
C LEU A 690 -15.54 15.11 18.91
N GLU A 691 -16.69 14.47 18.68
CA GLU A 691 -18.01 15.09 18.89
C GLU A 691 -18.23 15.53 20.35
N ILE A 692 -17.82 14.73 21.34
CA ILE A 692 -17.90 15.10 22.76
C ILE A 692 -16.99 16.29 23.08
N LEU A 693 -15.81 16.36 22.46
CA LEU A 693 -14.85 17.44 22.69
C LEU A 693 -15.26 18.73 21.99
N GLU A 694 -15.91 18.66 20.83
CA GLU A 694 -16.47 19.82 20.12
C GLU A 694 -17.57 20.53 20.91
N GLN A 695 -18.32 19.79 21.72
CA GLN A 695 -19.33 20.36 22.62
C GLN A 695 -18.72 21.10 23.82
N ARG A 696 -17.41 20.95 24.07
CA ARG A 696 -16.71 21.66 25.14
C ARG A 696 -16.13 22.95 24.60
N GLU A 697 -16.18 24.01 25.41
CA GLU A 697 -15.44 25.24 25.12
C GLU A 697 -13.93 24.95 25.28
N VAL A 698 -13.28 24.55 24.20
CA VAL A 698 -11.84 24.34 24.18
C VAL A 698 -11.15 25.71 24.18
N PRO A 699 -10.19 25.95 25.10
CA PRO A 699 -9.44 27.20 25.11
C PRO A 699 -8.72 27.44 23.78
N ILE A 700 -8.76 28.69 23.31
CA ILE A 700 -8.11 29.10 22.07
C ILE A 700 -6.59 29.18 22.32
N MET A 701 -5.91 28.06 22.12
CA MET A 701 -4.45 27.95 22.20
C MET A 701 -3.84 27.77 20.82
N ASP A 702 -2.59 28.22 20.66
CA ASP A 702 -1.81 27.83 19.48
C ASP A 702 -1.62 26.31 19.45
N HIS A 703 -1.67 25.72 18.26
CA HIS A 703 -1.70 24.27 18.10
C HIS A 703 -0.44 23.58 18.63
N GLU A 704 0.72 24.23 18.54
CA GLU A 704 1.97 23.67 19.08
C GLU A 704 1.97 23.69 20.61
N LYS A 705 1.38 24.72 21.21
CA LYS A 705 1.19 24.83 22.65
C LYS A 705 0.16 23.86 23.19
N ALA A 706 -0.96 23.68 22.47
CA ALA A 706 -2.00 22.74 22.87
C ALA A 706 -1.54 21.27 22.89
N ALA A 707 -0.42 20.96 22.22
CA ALA A 707 0.15 19.61 22.24
C ALA A 707 0.97 19.30 23.50
N ASP A 708 1.35 20.32 24.27
CA ASP A 708 2.16 20.21 25.48
C ASP A 708 1.29 20.39 26.73
N ILE A 709 1.40 19.43 27.66
CA ILE A 709 0.64 19.46 28.92
C ILE A 709 1.07 20.64 29.80
N GLU A 710 2.32 21.07 29.76
CA GLU A 710 2.82 22.19 30.58
C GLU A 710 2.29 23.53 30.07
N GLU A 711 2.20 23.72 28.76
CA GLU A 711 1.56 24.90 28.17
C GLU A 711 0.06 24.93 28.49
N TRP A 712 -0.61 23.78 28.51
CA TRP A 712 -2.00 23.68 28.98
C TRP A 712 -2.14 24.08 30.45
N ARG A 713 -1.21 23.65 31.31
CA ARG A 713 -1.19 24.03 32.74
C ARG A 713 -1.06 25.54 32.90
N ALA A 714 -0.04 26.11 32.26
CA ALA A 714 0.21 27.55 32.30
C ALA A 714 -1.00 28.36 31.80
N PHE A 715 -1.68 27.89 30.75
CA PHE A 715 -2.86 28.55 30.21
C PHE A 715 -4.03 28.55 31.20
N VAL A 716 -4.35 27.41 31.81
CA VAL A 716 -5.46 27.28 32.75
C VAL A 716 -5.18 28.06 34.05
N GLU A 717 -3.94 28.11 34.52
CA GLU A 717 -3.53 28.92 35.67
C GLU A 717 -3.71 30.43 35.40
N GLN A 718 -3.30 30.92 34.23
CA GLN A 718 -3.50 32.33 33.84
C GLN A 718 -4.98 32.71 33.73
N GLY A 719 -5.83 31.80 33.23
CA GLY A 719 -7.27 32.02 33.14
C GLY A 719 -7.97 32.09 34.51
N ASN A 720 -7.45 31.37 35.51
CA ASN A 720 -7.96 31.43 36.88
C ASN A 720 -7.52 32.69 37.64
N GLU A 721 -6.37 33.28 37.29
CA GLU A 721 -5.89 34.53 37.89
C GLU A 721 -6.55 35.79 37.30
N ASN A 722 -7.03 35.73 36.05
CA ASN A 722 -7.73 36.83 35.38
C ASN A 722 -9.06 36.37 34.77
N PRO A 723 -10.17 36.32 35.53
CA PRO A 723 -11.48 36.05 34.96
C PRO A 723 -11.88 37.21 34.05
N VAL A 724 -11.75 37.02 32.73
CA VAL A 724 -12.15 38.01 31.74
C VAL A 724 -13.65 38.28 31.88
N VAL A 725 -13.98 39.52 32.24
CA VAL A 725 -15.33 40.08 32.17
C VAL A 725 -15.84 39.87 30.75
N SER A 726 -16.95 39.14 30.61
CA SER A 726 -17.67 38.93 29.37
C SER A 726 -18.03 40.27 28.73
N VAL A 727 -17.26 40.67 27.71
CA VAL A 727 -17.66 41.74 26.80
C VAL A 727 -18.70 41.14 25.87
N SER A 728 -19.97 41.45 26.16
CA SER A 728 -21.05 41.37 25.20
C SER A 728 -20.70 42.29 24.02
N GLU A 729 -20.25 41.72 22.91
CA GLU A 729 -20.21 42.43 21.63
C GLU A 729 -21.64 42.50 21.09
N ALA A 730 -22.19 43.71 21.12
CA ALA A 730 -23.36 44.10 20.38
C ALA A 730 -23.01 44.16 18.89
N PHE A 731 -23.84 43.49 18.08
CA PHE A 731 -23.88 43.64 16.62
C PHE A 731 -24.17 45.09 16.21
N PRO A 732 -23.65 45.51 15.05
CA PRO A 732 -24.57 45.79 13.94
C PRO A 732 -24.51 44.75 12.82
#